data_AF-A0A657K100-F1
#
_entry.id   AF-A0A657K100-F1
#
_cell.length_a   1.000
_cell.length_b   1.000
_cell.length_c   1.000
_cell.angle_alpha   90.00
_cell.angle_beta   90.00
_cell.angle_gamma   90.00
#
_symmetry.space_group_name_H-M   'P 1'
#
loop_
_entity.id
_entity.type
_entity.pdbx_description
1 polymer ?
#
loop_
_entity_poly.entity_id
_entity_poly.type
_entity_poly.pdbx_seq_one_letter_code
_entity_poly.pdbx_strand_id
1 'polypeptide(L)'
;MEFYWLFKVFLIGLALFSWISYRSERHQNKQNLNDIVNERISIRKLTEDEFQLLKPYLDNKWLVFPYKYQSSLIDLEVSELVGNCVRHSLYTNSEETSFYYEIGGIELFFPYNMYHHISDFNEVEVVFTQRYAFVVKINGYDIKTAAESQNGGIYSELDEPWLQEQSFDLETLEDEESSSGKATKIKSETDNKNNYVELLEREETPLESKNKNKKTNGILSAFFLISMTVSFLMYWHLTNSAILVLVIFSFILFILFYWYQPKSKYDLHKVKCIKGLITSKQTNTKKVTVGKNYILNVPHYWLPFLPDKSSIPANMEVTVDDKNLICYQNMLSINNEIERFGPPKFVKCNLILFITGIVLSIVVYFQASIIDNALLAYRTVNESITSWNLEDESTLKNSPIKKGDLVNIKMSGVSCDVNEKSNEKGCHTLFINNQPIENNHVASMADQMKSLFDNNFIDTRIDRDVMRVQQYQDRLNEMYKQYDRRASVYSMNIRSLYTKLKNIGKIVTTLDKACNVFELDCHNVRKELSIFYNSSNWQEIVKNAEQYPNYDEVVDSKFISRLDSLISTLKKDILVKIKDTVSNYQHQKSSLKVDLSNYSYKDISTLENVNNGNLTQDSLLELKLNHYYDVLLAKAGIINVVGLVKDIYYQDDDTISGLKVDANYCYSMNLNDLFSLTSPVLISLVIFSVTSLISFFNGIIMCYKLIANRRRQIEIIKFYKNRII
;
A
#
# COMPACT_ATOMS: atom_id res chain seq x y z
N MET A 1 -20.19 5.11 26.49
CA MET A 1 -20.58 6.48 26.06
C MET A 1 -20.83 6.44 24.56
N GLU A 2 -22.07 6.69 24.15
CA GLU A 2 -22.54 6.40 22.79
C GLU A 2 -21.93 7.37 21.75
N PHE A 3 -21.40 6.80 20.67
CA PHE A 3 -20.79 7.46 19.50
C PHE A 3 -21.60 8.65 18.94
N TYR A 4 -22.91 8.66 19.15
CA TYR A 4 -23.80 9.78 18.83
C TYR A 4 -23.38 11.10 19.47
N TRP A 5 -22.90 11.07 20.73
CA TRP A 5 -22.40 12.26 21.41
C TRP A 5 -21.06 12.73 20.83
N LEU A 6 -20.17 11.80 20.48
CA LEU A 6 -18.89 12.14 19.84
C LEU A 6 -19.08 12.74 18.45
N PHE A 7 -19.99 12.20 17.65
CA PHE A 7 -20.32 12.74 16.33
C PHE A 7 -20.95 14.15 16.41
N LYS A 8 -21.84 14.38 17.39
CA LYS A 8 -22.40 15.72 17.64
C LYS A 8 -21.32 16.72 18.08
N VAL A 9 -20.45 16.32 19.02
CA VAL A 9 -19.35 17.19 19.48
C VAL A 9 -18.38 17.49 18.34
N PHE A 10 -18.10 16.52 17.47
CA PHE A 10 -17.25 16.72 16.29
C PHE A 10 -17.86 17.69 15.27
N LEU A 11 -19.15 17.55 14.94
CA LEU A 11 -19.85 18.49 14.05
C LEU A 11 -19.94 19.91 14.64
N ILE A 12 -20.18 20.01 15.94
CA ILE A 12 -20.16 21.30 16.66
C ILE A 12 -18.75 21.90 16.61
N GLY A 13 -17.70 21.10 16.78
CA GLY A 13 -16.31 21.53 16.67
C GLY A 13 -15.96 22.08 15.28
N LEU A 14 -16.39 21.40 14.21
CA LEU A 14 -16.17 21.87 12.82
C LEU A 14 -16.94 23.17 12.52
N ALA A 15 -18.18 23.29 13.01
CA ALA A 15 -18.98 24.50 12.87
C ALA A 15 -18.36 25.68 13.63
N LEU A 16 -17.88 25.44 14.86
CA LEU A 16 -17.19 26.44 15.67
C LEU A 16 -15.88 26.90 15.04
N PHE A 17 -15.06 25.97 14.51
CA PHE A 17 -13.80 26.31 13.85
C PHE A 17 -14.00 27.15 12.59
N SER A 18 -15.01 26.81 11.78
CA SER A 18 -15.37 27.57 10.57
C SER A 18 -15.92 28.96 10.92
N TRP A 19 -16.75 29.06 11.97
CA TRP A 19 -17.25 30.33 12.49
C TRP A 19 -16.09 31.20 12.99
N ILE A 20 -15.21 30.67 13.83
CA ILE A 20 -14.08 31.41 14.41
C ILE A 20 -13.17 31.98 13.32
N SER A 21 -12.84 31.18 12.31
CA SER A 21 -11.99 31.62 11.19
C SER A 21 -12.65 32.75 10.38
N TYR A 22 -13.93 32.60 10.03
CA TYR A 22 -14.70 33.64 9.32
C TYR A 22 -14.84 34.93 10.14
N ARG A 23 -15.07 34.80 11.46
CA ARG A 23 -15.18 35.94 12.38
C ARG A 23 -13.84 36.66 12.55
N SER A 24 -12.71 35.94 12.51
CA SER A 24 -11.37 36.52 12.62
C SER A 24 -11.05 37.46 11.46
N GLU A 25 -11.24 37.02 10.20
CA GLU A 25 -11.00 37.87 9.02
C GLU A 25 -11.88 39.12 9.03
N ARG A 26 -13.16 38.99 9.39
CA ARG A 26 -14.08 40.13 9.48
C ARG A 26 -13.80 41.07 10.66
N HIS A 27 -13.24 40.54 11.75
CA HIS A 27 -12.82 41.38 12.88
C HIS A 27 -11.58 42.21 12.53
N GLN A 28 -10.65 41.62 11.76
CA GLN A 28 -9.42 42.28 11.35
C GLN A 28 -9.67 43.43 10.36
N ASN A 29 -10.57 43.25 9.38
CA ASN A 29 -11.01 44.37 8.51
C ASN A 29 -11.64 45.51 9.35
N LYS A 30 -12.53 45.18 10.31
CA LYS A 30 -13.12 46.20 11.20
C LYS A 30 -12.08 46.92 12.07
N GLN A 31 -11.04 46.21 12.52
CA GLN A 31 -9.94 46.82 13.28
C GLN A 31 -9.13 47.76 12.39
N ASN A 32 -8.67 47.30 11.22
CA ASN A 32 -7.93 48.14 10.27
C ASN A 32 -8.71 49.41 9.88
N LEU A 33 -10.01 49.27 9.60
CA LEU A 33 -10.88 50.41 9.29
C LEU A 33 -10.98 51.38 10.47
N ASN A 34 -11.17 50.88 11.68
CA ASN A 34 -11.25 51.73 12.88
C ASN A 34 -9.92 52.43 13.17
N ASP A 35 -8.80 51.73 13.00
CA ASP A 35 -7.46 52.28 13.23
C ASP A 35 -7.19 53.41 12.22
N ILE A 36 -7.51 53.20 10.94
CA ILE A 36 -7.35 54.24 9.91
C ILE A 36 -8.36 55.39 10.10
N VAL A 37 -9.60 55.11 10.47
CA VAL A 37 -10.60 56.15 10.79
C VAL A 37 -10.16 57.01 11.98
N ASN A 38 -9.45 56.44 12.96
CA ASN A 38 -8.94 57.18 14.13
C ASN A 38 -7.62 57.92 13.84
N GLU A 39 -6.79 57.41 12.92
CA GLU A 39 -5.48 57.96 12.57
C GLU A 39 -5.50 58.85 11.31
N ARG A 40 -6.64 58.94 10.61
CA ARG A 40 -6.74 59.64 9.33
C ARG A 40 -6.44 61.13 9.47
N ILE A 41 -5.85 61.66 8.41
CA ILE A 41 -5.72 63.10 8.18
C ILE A 41 -6.80 63.51 7.16
N SER A 42 -7.68 64.40 7.56
CA SER A 42 -8.66 65.00 6.65
C SER A 42 -7.96 66.00 5.73
N ILE A 43 -7.95 65.71 4.43
CA ILE A 43 -7.34 66.59 3.42
C ILE A 43 -8.29 67.72 3.00
N ARG A 44 -9.60 67.46 3.04
CA ARG A 44 -10.67 68.43 2.77
C ARG A 44 -12.02 67.91 3.27
N LYS A 45 -13.05 68.76 3.22
CA LYS A 45 -14.45 68.33 3.42
C LYS A 45 -15.08 67.92 2.09
N LEU A 46 -15.96 66.92 2.14
CA LEU A 46 -16.80 66.50 1.04
C LEU A 46 -17.73 67.66 0.64
N THR A 47 -17.78 67.99 -0.64
CA THR A 47 -18.64 69.06 -1.14
C THR A 47 -20.10 68.60 -1.21
N GLU A 48 -21.05 69.54 -1.21
CA GLU A 48 -22.48 69.22 -1.30
C GLU A 48 -22.79 68.47 -2.62
N ASP A 49 -22.17 68.88 -3.72
CA ASP A 49 -22.35 68.23 -5.03
C ASP A 49 -21.87 66.77 -5.01
N GLU A 50 -20.68 66.50 -4.43
CA GLU A 50 -20.16 65.12 -4.28
C GLU A 50 -21.04 64.27 -3.36
N PHE A 51 -21.58 64.88 -2.29
CA PHE A 51 -22.50 64.19 -1.39
C PHE A 51 -23.81 63.80 -2.09
N GLN A 52 -24.38 64.69 -2.90
CA GLN A 52 -25.56 64.37 -3.71
C GLN A 52 -25.29 63.25 -4.73
N LEU A 53 -24.07 63.17 -5.28
CA LEU A 53 -23.66 62.09 -6.18
C LEU A 53 -23.47 60.73 -5.48
N LEU A 54 -23.17 60.71 -4.19
CA LEU A 54 -23.08 59.48 -3.38
C LEU A 54 -24.44 59.00 -2.85
N LYS A 55 -25.41 59.92 -2.70
CA LYS A 55 -26.73 59.65 -2.13
C LYS A 55 -27.45 58.42 -2.70
N PRO A 56 -27.44 58.14 -4.02
CA PRO A 56 -28.08 56.94 -4.54
C PRO A 56 -27.51 55.63 -3.97
N TYR A 57 -26.19 55.56 -3.78
CA TYR A 57 -25.50 54.39 -3.21
C TYR A 57 -25.70 54.26 -1.69
N LEU A 58 -25.97 55.38 -1.01
CA LEU A 58 -26.34 55.42 0.40
C LEU A 58 -27.81 55.08 0.64
N ASP A 59 -28.69 55.31 -0.34
CA ASP A 59 -30.14 55.07 -0.23
C ASP A 59 -30.55 53.69 -0.76
N ASN A 60 -29.77 53.10 -1.69
CA ASN A 60 -30.10 51.84 -2.35
C ASN A 60 -29.05 50.74 -2.13
N LYS A 61 -29.43 49.76 -1.32
CA LYS A 61 -28.62 48.56 -1.04
C LYS A 61 -28.15 47.78 -2.27
N TRP A 62 -28.91 47.79 -3.36
CA TRP A 62 -28.58 46.98 -4.55
C TRP A 62 -27.44 47.58 -5.36
N LEU A 63 -27.23 48.89 -5.30
CA LEU A 63 -26.16 49.58 -6.04
C LEU A 63 -24.77 49.33 -5.46
N VAL A 64 -24.69 48.90 -4.20
CA VAL A 64 -23.44 48.59 -3.50
C VAL A 64 -23.26 47.11 -3.24
N PHE A 65 -24.03 46.23 -3.89
CA PHE A 65 -23.78 44.80 -3.80
C PHE A 65 -22.43 44.46 -4.46
N PRO A 66 -21.55 43.65 -3.86
CA PRO A 66 -21.75 42.75 -2.72
C PRO A 66 -21.32 43.31 -1.35
N TYR A 67 -21.07 44.61 -1.24
CA TYR A 67 -20.69 45.27 0.00
C TYR A 67 -21.84 45.24 1.02
N LYS A 68 -21.50 45.26 2.31
CA LYS A 68 -22.51 45.34 3.36
C LYS A 68 -23.02 46.77 3.48
N TYR A 69 -24.08 47.07 2.72
CA TYR A 69 -24.79 48.35 2.68
C TYR A 69 -24.79 49.12 3.99
N GLN A 70 -24.39 50.39 3.89
CA GLN A 70 -24.42 51.37 4.95
C GLN A 70 -25.25 52.56 4.47
N SER A 71 -26.23 52.97 5.28
CA SER A 71 -27.14 54.08 4.95
C SER A 71 -26.58 55.46 5.31
N SER A 72 -25.34 55.54 5.79
CA SER A 72 -24.71 56.79 6.21
C SER A 72 -23.19 56.70 6.18
N LEU A 73 -22.55 57.83 5.92
CA LEU A 73 -21.12 58.05 6.15
C LEU A 73 -20.84 58.21 7.66
N ILE A 74 -19.59 57.99 8.08
CA ILE A 74 -19.16 58.27 9.46
C ILE A 74 -19.17 59.78 9.71
N ASP A 75 -18.67 60.54 8.73
CA ASP A 75 -18.63 61.99 8.67
C ASP A 75 -18.40 62.44 7.21
N LEU A 76 -18.25 63.74 6.99
CA LEU A 76 -18.04 64.35 5.67
C LEU A 76 -16.55 64.68 5.41
N GLU A 77 -15.62 64.05 6.13
CA GLU A 77 -14.19 64.26 5.94
C GLU A 77 -13.66 63.36 4.82
N VAL A 78 -12.91 63.95 3.89
CA VAL A 78 -12.24 63.23 2.81
C VAL A 78 -10.82 62.93 3.25
N SER A 79 -10.41 61.67 3.08
CA SER A 79 -9.05 61.21 3.36
C SER A 79 -8.39 60.66 2.12
N GLU A 80 -7.07 60.76 2.07
CA GLU A 80 -6.26 60.18 1.01
C GLU A 80 -5.80 58.78 1.41
N LEU A 81 -5.96 57.81 0.52
CA LEU A 81 -5.34 56.49 0.62
C LEU A 81 -4.44 56.29 -0.59
N VAL A 82 -3.25 55.74 -0.35
CA VAL A 82 -2.25 55.51 -1.39
C VAL A 82 -1.81 54.06 -1.34
N GLY A 83 -1.81 53.39 -2.50
CA GLY A 83 -1.29 52.03 -2.61
C GLY A 83 -1.85 51.22 -3.77
N ASN A 84 -1.51 49.93 -3.77
CA ASN A 84 -1.95 49.00 -4.79
C ASN A 84 -3.41 48.60 -4.53
N CYS A 85 -4.23 48.64 -5.57
CA CYS A 85 -5.63 48.21 -5.49
C CYS A 85 -5.75 46.73 -5.81
N VAL A 86 -6.28 45.95 -4.86
CA VAL A 86 -6.43 44.50 -5.00
C VAL A 86 -7.91 44.14 -5.12
N ARG A 87 -8.28 43.38 -6.13
CA ARG A 87 -9.65 42.87 -6.32
C ARG A 87 -9.82 41.51 -5.63
N HIS A 88 -10.80 41.41 -4.74
CA HIS A 88 -11.15 40.20 -3.99
C HIS A 88 -12.49 39.63 -4.46
N SER A 89 -12.47 38.40 -5.00
CA SER A 89 -13.70 37.70 -5.41
C SER A 89 -14.34 36.94 -4.25
N LEU A 90 -15.67 37.04 -4.09
CA LEU A 90 -16.40 36.38 -3.00
C LEU A 90 -16.74 34.91 -3.29
N TYR A 91 -16.78 34.50 -4.56
CA TYR A 91 -17.09 33.13 -4.98
C TYR A 91 -15.93 32.51 -5.77
N THR A 92 -15.76 31.19 -5.63
CA THR A 92 -14.65 30.43 -6.23
C THR A 92 -15.07 29.60 -7.45
N ASN A 93 -16.35 29.63 -7.86
CA ASN A 93 -16.88 28.88 -9.00
C ASN A 93 -17.43 29.80 -10.11
N SER A 94 -16.72 29.76 -11.24
CA SER A 94 -17.09 29.99 -12.65
C SER A 94 -18.00 31.12 -13.14
N GLU A 95 -18.57 32.01 -12.34
CA GLU A 95 -19.18 33.25 -12.84
C GLU A 95 -18.84 34.38 -11.85
N GLU A 96 -17.81 35.18 -12.16
CA GLU A 96 -17.26 36.23 -11.27
C GLU A 96 -18.18 37.48 -11.25
N THR A 97 -19.38 37.37 -10.68
CA THR A 97 -20.35 38.47 -10.58
C THR A 97 -20.33 39.20 -9.23
N SER A 98 -19.44 38.85 -8.30
CA SER A 98 -19.38 39.49 -6.99
C SER A 98 -17.97 39.58 -6.45
N PHE A 99 -17.43 40.79 -6.42
CA PHE A 99 -16.09 41.11 -5.94
C PHE A 99 -16.09 42.45 -5.19
N TYR A 100 -15.02 42.74 -4.48
CA TYR A 100 -14.76 44.05 -3.88
C TYR A 100 -13.30 44.44 -4.09
N TYR A 101 -13.00 45.73 -3.99
CA TYR A 101 -11.65 46.26 -4.08
C TYR A 101 -11.08 46.57 -2.70
N GLU A 102 -9.77 46.46 -2.53
CA GLU A 102 -9.07 46.71 -1.28
C GLU A 102 -7.78 47.51 -1.53
N ILE A 103 -7.55 48.57 -0.73
CA ILE A 103 -6.26 49.26 -0.63
C ILE A 103 -5.88 49.29 0.85
N GLY A 104 -4.68 48.80 1.18
CA GLY A 104 -4.14 48.90 2.54
C GLY A 104 -4.99 48.24 3.64
N GLY A 105 -5.75 47.17 3.32
CA GLY A 105 -6.63 46.52 4.30
C GLY A 105 -8.04 47.10 4.40
N ILE A 106 -8.41 48.07 3.54
CA ILE A 106 -9.72 48.73 3.53
C ILE A 106 -10.50 48.36 2.28
N GLU A 107 -11.73 47.87 2.44
CA GLU A 107 -12.67 47.67 1.34
C GLU A 107 -13.10 49.03 0.73
N LEU A 108 -12.93 49.19 -0.60
CA LEU A 108 -13.26 50.39 -1.37
C LEU A 108 -14.38 50.11 -2.35
N PHE A 109 -15.40 50.96 -2.38
CA PHE A 109 -16.45 50.96 -3.40
C PHE A 109 -16.22 52.10 -4.40
N PHE A 110 -16.35 51.82 -5.69
CA PHE A 110 -16.13 52.76 -6.79
C PHE A 110 -17.46 53.15 -7.45
N PRO A 111 -18.04 54.31 -7.13
CA PRO A 111 -19.23 54.84 -7.80
C PRO A 111 -18.98 55.03 -9.31
N TYR A 112 -20.04 54.98 -10.12
CA TYR A 112 -20.00 55.33 -11.56
C TYR A 112 -18.86 54.64 -12.33
N ASN A 113 -18.59 53.38 -12.02
CA ASN A 113 -17.52 52.57 -12.63
C ASN A 113 -16.13 53.23 -12.62
N MET A 114 -15.84 54.07 -11.62
CA MET A 114 -14.53 54.72 -11.46
C MET A 114 -13.37 53.71 -11.33
N TYR A 115 -13.67 52.42 -11.12
CA TYR A 115 -12.69 51.35 -11.11
C TYR A 115 -11.94 51.17 -12.44
N HIS A 116 -12.44 51.68 -13.57
CA HIS A 116 -11.71 51.68 -14.85
C HIS A 116 -10.44 52.53 -14.84
N HIS A 117 -10.29 53.44 -13.87
CA HIS A 117 -9.14 54.33 -13.74
C HIS A 117 -8.09 53.81 -12.73
N ILE A 118 -8.21 52.55 -12.31
CA ILE A 118 -7.21 51.88 -11.47
C ILE A 118 -5.93 51.62 -12.26
N SER A 119 -4.80 51.94 -11.65
CA SER A 119 -3.43 51.68 -12.14
C SER A 119 -2.68 50.77 -11.15
N ASP A 120 -1.40 50.48 -11.42
CA ASP A 120 -0.56 49.65 -10.54
C ASP A 120 -0.35 50.28 -9.15
N PHE A 121 -0.38 51.62 -9.05
CA PHE A 121 -0.24 52.37 -7.81
C PHE A 121 -1.21 53.56 -7.81
N ASN A 122 -2.15 53.57 -6.86
CA ASN A 122 -3.28 54.48 -6.89
C ASN A 122 -3.21 55.50 -5.76
N GLU A 123 -3.52 56.75 -6.11
CA GLU A 123 -3.84 57.81 -5.16
C GLU A 123 -5.36 58.01 -5.19
N VAL A 124 -6.03 57.69 -4.09
CA VAL A 124 -7.50 57.77 -3.99
C VAL A 124 -7.95 58.69 -2.86
N GLU A 125 -8.89 59.57 -3.16
CA GLU A 125 -9.62 60.33 -2.16
C GLU A 125 -10.89 59.54 -1.80
N VAL A 126 -11.13 59.32 -0.51
CA VAL A 126 -12.24 58.48 -0.03
C VAL A 126 -13.00 59.12 1.13
N VAL A 127 -14.27 58.73 1.28
CA VAL A 127 -15.09 59.00 2.45
C VAL A 127 -15.56 57.69 3.09
N PHE A 128 -15.52 57.62 4.42
CA PHE A 128 -15.72 56.35 5.12
C PHE A 128 -17.17 56.10 5.53
N THR A 129 -17.59 54.84 5.40
CA THR A 129 -18.72 54.27 6.13
C THR A 129 -18.20 53.43 7.30
N GLN A 130 -19.09 52.89 8.13
CA GLN A 130 -18.70 51.99 9.24
C GLN A 130 -18.07 50.66 8.79
N ARG A 131 -18.00 50.36 7.48
CA ARG A 131 -17.53 49.05 6.96
C ARG A 131 -16.61 49.09 5.74
N TYR A 132 -16.71 50.12 4.92
CA TYR A 132 -15.94 50.30 3.68
C TYR A 132 -15.86 51.79 3.35
N ALA A 133 -15.04 52.19 2.39
CA ALA A 133 -14.95 53.58 1.95
C ALA A 133 -15.52 53.78 0.53
N PHE A 134 -16.18 54.91 0.29
CA PHE A 134 -16.56 55.36 -1.04
C PHE A 134 -15.42 56.14 -1.66
N VAL A 135 -15.05 55.82 -2.90
CA VAL A 135 -14.06 56.59 -3.66
C VAL A 135 -14.73 57.81 -4.28
N VAL A 136 -14.18 58.99 -4.01
CA VAL A 136 -14.64 60.27 -4.58
C VAL A 136 -13.69 60.79 -5.65
N LYS A 137 -12.44 60.32 -5.66
CA LYS A 137 -11.46 60.60 -6.72
C LYS A 137 -10.41 59.50 -6.79
N ILE A 138 -9.94 59.15 -7.98
CA ILE A 138 -8.86 58.19 -8.20
C ILE A 138 -7.90 58.70 -9.29
N ASN A 139 -6.60 58.77 -9.01
CA ASN A 139 -5.57 59.12 -10.00
C ASN A 139 -5.88 60.39 -10.81
N GLY A 140 -6.47 61.40 -10.16
CA GLY A 140 -6.89 62.65 -10.80
C GLY A 140 -8.29 62.64 -11.44
N TYR A 141 -8.96 61.48 -11.49
CA TYR A 141 -10.33 61.33 -12.01
C TYR A 141 -11.37 61.43 -10.88
N ASP A 142 -12.19 62.48 -10.88
CA ASP A 142 -13.17 62.77 -9.81
C ASP A 142 -14.57 62.20 -10.09
N ILE A 143 -15.36 62.04 -9.02
CA ILE A 143 -16.72 61.48 -9.07
C ILE A 143 -17.68 62.33 -9.90
N LYS A 144 -17.41 63.63 -10.01
CA LYS A 144 -18.21 64.55 -10.83
C LYS A 144 -18.00 64.28 -12.31
N THR A 145 -16.75 64.17 -12.75
CA THR A 145 -16.38 63.78 -14.11
C THR A 145 -16.93 62.39 -14.44
N ALA A 146 -16.89 61.46 -13.48
CA ALA A 146 -17.47 60.14 -13.64
C ALA A 146 -18.99 60.18 -13.88
N ALA A 147 -19.74 60.91 -13.04
CA ALA A 147 -21.18 61.05 -13.19
C ALA A 147 -21.59 61.78 -14.48
N GLU A 148 -20.83 62.80 -14.89
CA GLU A 148 -21.04 63.53 -16.15
C GLU A 148 -20.79 62.62 -17.37
N SER A 149 -19.73 61.81 -17.35
CA SER A 149 -19.40 60.87 -18.44
C SER A 149 -20.48 59.80 -18.67
N GLN A 150 -21.28 59.50 -17.65
CA GLN A 150 -22.38 58.52 -17.70
C GLN A 150 -23.76 59.16 -17.88
N ASN A 151 -23.85 60.47 -18.17
CA ASN A 151 -25.11 61.24 -18.24
C ASN A 151 -26.00 61.08 -16.98
N GLY A 152 -25.40 60.88 -15.81
CA GLY A 152 -26.13 60.60 -14.56
C GLY A 152 -26.82 59.22 -14.52
N GLY A 153 -26.51 58.32 -15.46
CA GLY A 153 -26.95 56.94 -15.43
C GLY A 153 -26.30 56.20 -14.25
N ILE A 154 -27.13 55.60 -13.40
CA ILE A 154 -26.69 54.79 -12.27
C ILE A 154 -26.86 53.32 -12.67
N TYR A 155 -25.75 52.68 -13.02
CA TYR A 155 -25.73 51.26 -13.34
C TYR A 155 -25.28 50.49 -12.11
N SER A 156 -25.98 49.41 -11.76
CA SER A 156 -25.41 48.44 -10.82
C SER A 156 -24.38 47.58 -11.56
N GLU A 157 -23.39 47.05 -10.86
CA GLU A 157 -22.40 46.09 -11.43
C GLU A 157 -23.07 44.83 -12.04
N LEU A 158 -24.39 44.64 -11.82
CA LEU A 158 -25.21 43.59 -12.41
C LEU A 158 -25.80 43.96 -13.78
N ASP A 159 -25.73 45.23 -14.20
CA ASP A 159 -26.39 45.77 -15.41
C ASP A 159 -25.45 45.99 -16.59
N GLU A 160 -24.18 45.55 -16.56
CA GLU A 160 -23.27 45.76 -17.69
C GLU A 160 -23.66 44.95 -18.95
N PRO A 161 -23.96 45.63 -20.08
CA PRO A 161 -24.27 45.00 -21.35
C PRO A 161 -22.98 44.65 -22.08
N TRP A 162 -22.54 43.39 -21.99
CA TRP A 162 -21.47 42.80 -22.80
C TRP A 162 -21.84 42.64 -24.30
N LEU A 163 -22.62 43.56 -24.85
CA LEU A 163 -23.22 43.52 -26.19
C LEU A 163 -23.21 44.90 -26.87
N GLN A 164 -22.02 45.47 -27.12
CA GLN A 164 -21.90 46.34 -28.30
C GLN A 164 -20.46 46.41 -28.80
N GLU A 165 -20.30 45.99 -30.06
CA GLU A 165 -19.10 46.03 -30.87
C GLU A 165 -18.50 47.45 -30.90
N GLN A 166 -17.24 47.59 -30.49
CA GLN A 166 -16.50 48.84 -30.69
C GLN A 166 -15.85 48.82 -32.08
N SER A 167 -16.62 49.29 -33.05
CA SER A 167 -16.12 49.91 -34.28
C SER A 167 -15.90 51.42 -34.04
N PHE A 168 -14.96 52.02 -34.78
CA PHE A 168 -14.56 53.44 -34.85
C PHE A 168 -13.59 53.89 -33.74
N ASP A 169 -12.52 54.64 -33.98
CA ASP A 169 -12.04 55.28 -35.21
C ASP A 169 -10.54 55.60 -35.08
N LEU A 170 -9.85 55.64 -36.23
CA LEU A 170 -8.43 55.92 -36.37
C LEU A 170 -8.30 57.36 -36.89
N GLU A 171 -8.19 58.35 -36.01
CA GLU A 171 -7.82 59.72 -36.38
C GLU A 171 -6.35 60.00 -36.01
N THR A 172 -5.53 59.96 -37.06
CA THR A 172 -4.58 61.02 -37.45
C THR A 172 -3.92 61.85 -36.34
N LEU A 173 -2.62 61.60 -36.14
CA LEU A 173 -1.63 62.66 -35.93
C LEU A 173 -0.37 62.30 -36.74
N GLU A 174 -0.32 62.83 -37.96
CA GLU A 174 0.92 63.14 -38.67
C GLU A 174 1.48 64.47 -38.14
N ASP A 175 2.79 64.67 -38.38
CA ASP A 175 3.60 65.87 -38.16
C ASP A 175 4.13 66.06 -36.71
N GLU A 176 5.43 66.21 -36.42
CA GLU A 176 6.59 66.66 -37.18
C GLU A 176 7.87 66.23 -36.42
N GLU A 177 8.86 65.63 -37.10
CA GLU A 177 10.25 65.57 -36.60
C GLU A 177 11.14 66.38 -37.54
N SER A 178 11.60 67.55 -37.09
CA SER A 178 12.71 68.28 -37.70
C SER A 178 13.88 68.42 -36.73
N SER A 179 14.92 67.63 -37.00
CA SER A 179 16.34 67.97 -36.94
C SER A 179 17.06 68.18 -35.59
N SER A 180 18.11 67.34 -35.45
CA SER A 180 19.47 67.71 -35.06
C SER A 180 19.76 68.19 -33.63
N GLY A 181 20.47 67.36 -32.85
CA GLY A 181 21.31 67.89 -31.79
C GLY A 181 21.94 66.89 -30.80
N LYS A 182 23.11 66.36 -31.18
CA LYS A 182 24.21 65.93 -30.28
C LYS A 182 23.99 64.75 -29.33
N ALA A 183 24.68 63.67 -29.70
CA ALA A 183 25.05 62.54 -28.88
C ALA A 183 25.67 62.93 -27.52
N THR A 184 25.12 62.34 -26.46
CA THR A 184 25.87 62.09 -25.22
C THR A 184 25.76 60.61 -24.91
N LYS A 185 26.88 59.90 -25.08
CA LYS A 185 27.04 58.46 -24.78
C LYS A 185 26.69 58.21 -23.32
N ILE A 186 25.60 57.49 -23.07
CA ILE A 186 25.42 56.71 -21.84
C ILE A 186 25.74 55.25 -22.19
N LYS A 187 26.64 54.68 -21.39
CA LYS A 187 27.16 53.32 -21.47
C LYS A 187 26.02 52.29 -21.55
N SER A 188 26.00 51.48 -22.61
CA SER A 188 25.34 50.17 -22.61
C SER A 188 26.35 49.12 -22.16
N GLU A 189 26.26 48.69 -20.90
CA GLU A 189 26.97 47.51 -20.41
C GLU A 189 26.25 46.24 -20.91
N THR A 190 27.00 45.44 -21.68
CA THR A 190 26.77 44.00 -21.94
C THR A 190 25.45 43.60 -22.60
N ASP A 191 25.37 43.91 -23.90
CA ASP A 191 24.46 43.28 -24.86
C ASP A 191 24.92 41.84 -25.15
N ASN A 192 24.48 40.90 -24.32
CA ASN A 192 24.82 39.49 -24.45
C ASN A 192 23.85 38.79 -25.40
N LYS A 193 24.08 38.91 -26.72
CA LYS A 193 23.68 37.99 -27.82
C LYS A 193 22.35 37.21 -27.69
N ASN A 194 21.30 37.79 -27.14
CA ASN A 194 19.96 37.21 -27.13
C ASN A 194 19.25 37.68 -28.41
N ASN A 195 19.00 36.76 -29.35
CA ASN A 195 18.27 37.04 -30.60
C ASN A 195 16.74 37.25 -30.37
N TYR A 196 16.35 37.72 -29.19
CA TYR A 196 15.00 38.10 -28.80
C TYR A 196 15.09 39.29 -27.84
N VAL A 197 14.09 40.16 -27.89
CA VAL A 197 14.00 41.35 -27.04
C VAL A 197 13.03 41.06 -25.91
N GLU A 198 13.46 41.26 -24.67
CA GLU A 198 12.55 41.28 -23.52
C GLU A 198 11.86 42.64 -23.47
N LEU A 199 10.53 42.65 -23.50
CA LEU A 199 9.72 43.86 -23.54
C LEU A 199 9.31 44.26 -22.12
N LEU A 200 8.70 43.34 -21.39
CA LEU A 200 8.03 43.57 -20.11
C LEU A 200 8.10 42.30 -19.25
N GLU A 201 8.12 42.47 -17.94
CA GLU A 201 7.95 41.40 -16.97
C GLU A 201 6.70 41.71 -16.14
N ARG A 202 5.77 40.74 -16.07
CA ARG A 202 4.52 40.84 -15.31
C ARG A 202 4.31 39.60 -14.45
N GLU A 203 3.39 39.65 -13.50
CA GLU A 203 2.96 38.44 -12.78
C GLU A 203 1.92 37.65 -13.61
N GLU A 204 1.87 36.33 -13.37
CA GLU A 204 0.87 35.43 -13.95
C GLU A 204 -0.54 35.86 -13.53
N THR A 205 -1.49 35.86 -14.47
CA THR A 205 -2.87 36.25 -14.14
C THR A 205 -3.54 35.18 -13.27
N PRO A 206 -4.59 35.53 -12.50
CA PRO A 206 -5.35 34.54 -11.72
C PRO A 206 -5.92 33.39 -12.58
N LEU A 207 -6.28 33.68 -13.84
CA LEU A 207 -6.76 32.69 -14.81
C LEU A 207 -5.63 31.77 -15.29
N GLU A 208 -4.47 32.30 -15.66
CA GLU A 208 -3.29 31.52 -16.03
C GLU A 208 -2.86 30.58 -14.90
N SER A 209 -2.90 31.07 -13.66
CA SER A 209 -2.63 30.27 -12.46
C SER A 209 -3.58 29.07 -12.29
N LYS A 210 -4.85 29.18 -12.74
CA LYS A 210 -5.82 28.05 -12.72
C LYS A 210 -5.42 26.92 -13.68
N ASN A 211 -4.50 27.15 -14.64
CA ASN A 211 -3.96 26.12 -15.51
C ASN A 211 -2.97 25.18 -14.80
N LYS A 212 -2.49 25.55 -13.61
CA LYS A 212 -1.52 24.79 -12.83
C LYS A 212 -2.19 23.95 -11.75
N ASN A 213 -1.66 22.75 -11.56
CA ASN A 213 -2.11 21.86 -10.49
C ASN A 213 -1.53 22.37 -9.16
N LYS A 214 -2.35 23.07 -8.35
CA LYS A 214 -1.96 23.50 -7.00
C LYS A 214 -1.59 22.28 -6.15
N LYS A 215 -0.63 22.43 -5.21
CA LYS A 215 -0.11 21.34 -4.37
C LYS A 215 -1.24 20.45 -3.85
N THR A 216 -1.16 19.16 -4.19
CA THR A 216 -2.24 18.21 -3.98
C THR A 216 -1.98 17.35 -2.75
N ASN A 217 -2.90 17.37 -1.79
CA ASN A 217 -2.85 16.49 -0.61
C ASN A 217 -3.09 15.01 -0.91
N GLY A 218 -3.33 14.63 -2.17
CA GLY A 218 -3.55 13.24 -2.59
C GLY A 218 -2.42 12.28 -2.17
N ILE A 219 -1.18 12.76 -2.10
CA ILE A 219 -0.04 11.97 -1.61
C ILE A 219 -0.15 11.73 -0.10
N LEU A 220 -0.50 12.77 0.65
CA LEU A 220 -0.58 12.71 2.11
C LEU A 220 -1.80 11.90 2.57
N SER A 221 -2.93 12.03 1.89
CA SER A 221 -4.10 11.16 2.13
C SER A 221 -3.78 9.71 1.77
N ALA A 222 -3.10 9.45 0.65
CA ALA A 222 -2.64 8.09 0.33
C ALA A 222 -1.70 7.53 1.40
N PHE A 223 -0.77 8.33 1.93
CA PHE A 223 0.12 7.94 3.02
C PHE A 223 -0.65 7.51 4.28
N PHE A 224 -1.63 8.30 4.73
CA PHE A 224 -2.44 7.93 5.89
C PHE A 224 -3.35 6.74 5.65
N LEU A 225 -3.83 6.54 4.41
CA LEU A 225 -4.57 5.34 4.03
C LEU A 225 -3.68 4.09 4.12
N ILE A 226 -2.43 4.17 3.64
CA ILE A 226 -1.44 3.10 3.77
C ILE A 226 -1.13 2.83 5.25
N SER A 227 -0.87 3.88 6.04
CA SER A 227 -0.60 3.78 7.47
C SER A 227 -1.74 3.08 8.23
N MET A 228 -2.99 3.42 7.90
CA MET A 228 -4.17 2.77 8.47
C MET A 228 -4.19 1.27 8.16
N THR A 229 -3.99 0.88 6.89
CA THR A 229 -4.00 -0.52 6.47
C THR A 229 -2.85 -1.31 7.09
N VAL A 230 -1.63 -0.76 7.09
CA VAL A 230 -0.47 -1.42 7.72
C VAL A 230 -0.70 -1.60 9.22
N SER A 231 -1.16 -0.56 9.92
CA SER A 231 -1.49 -0.66 11.35
C SER A 231 -2.57 -1.71 11.60
N PHE A 232 -3.57 -1.81 10.73
CA PHE A 232 -4.59 -2.85 10.85
C PHE A 232 -4.01 -4.25 10.64
N LEU A 233 -3.13 -4.46 9.67
CA LEU A 233 -2.49 -5.77 9.49
C LEU A 233 -1.63 -6.14 10.70
N MET A 234 -0.94 -5.17 11.30
CA MET A 234 -0.23 -5.40 12.57
C MET A 234 -1.22 -5.76 13.69
N TYR A 235 -2.36 -5.07 13.78
CA TYR A 235 -3.41 -5.40 14.74
C TYR A 235 -3.99 -6.81 14.51
N TRP A 236 -4.22 -7.19 13.25
CA TRP A 236 -4.70 -8.50 12.82
C TRP A 236 -3.76 -9.64 13.21
N HIS A 237 -2.46 -9.42 13.30
CA HIS A 237 -1.50 -10.46 13.70
C HIS A 237 -1.08 -10.41 15.18
N LEU A 238 -1.10 -9.23 15.82
CA LEU A 238 -0.53 -9.04 17.17
C LEU A 238 -1.60 -8.81 18.26
N THR A 239 -2.85 -8.52 17.90
CA THR A 239 -3.97 -8.26 18.83
C THR A 239 -3.74 -7.18 19.89
N ASN A 240 -2.80 -6.26 19.68
CA ASN A 240 -2.50 -5.22 20.67
C ASN A 240 -3.44 -4.01 20.53
N SER A 241 -4.23 -3.73 21.57
CA SER A 241 -5.19 -2.61 21.61
C SER A 241 -4.56 -1.23 21.39
N ALA A 242 -3.27 -1.04 21.68
CA ALA A 242 -2.58 0.21 21.37
C ALA A 242 -2.45 0.45 19.85
N ILE A 243 -2.34 -0.62 19.06
CA ILE A 243 -2.26 -0.54 17.59
C ILE A 243 -3.61 -0.10 17.01
N LEU A 244 -4.73 -0.49 17.64
CA LEU A 244 -6.06 -0.05 17.22
C LEU A 244 -6.22 1.48 17.31
N VAL A 245 -5.58 2.14 18.28
CA VAL A 245 -5.54 3.61 18.36
C VAL A 245 -4.83 4.21 17.14
N LEU A 246 -3.75 3.58 16.65
CA LEU A 246 -3.04 4.02 15.44
C LEU A 246 -3.88 3.85 14.18
N VAL A 247 -4.69 2.79 14.09
CA VAL A 247 -5.65 2.60 12.99
C VAL A 247 -6.65 3.76 12.96
N ILE A 248 -7.25 4.09 14.11
CA ILE A 248 -8.24 5.17 14.23
C ILE A 248 -7.59 6.52 13.91
N PHE A 249 -6.43 6.81 14.49
CA PHE A 249 -5.71 8.06 14.27
C PHE A 249 -5.32 8.25 12.80
N SER A 250 -4.82 7.20 12.14
CA SER A 250 -4.51 7.22 10.71
C SER A 250 -5.75 7.44 9.86
N PHE A 251 -6.89 6.84 10.23
CA PHE A 251 -8.15 7.03 9.53
C PHE A 251 -8.66 8.48 9.63
N ILE A 252 -8.56 9.10 10.81
CA ILE A 252 -8.93 10.51 11.01
C ILE A 252 -8.05 11.43 10.14
N LEU A 253 -6.73 11.21 10.14
CA LEU A 253 -5.81 12.01 9.31
C LEU A 253 -6.06 11.79 7.81
N PHE A 254 -6.38 10.57 7.39
CA PHE A 254 -6.82 10.29 6.02
C PHE A 254 -8.03 11.15 5.64
N ILE A 255 -9.08 11.17 6.46
CA ILE A 255 -10.28 11.98 6.20
C ILE A 255 -9.91 13.47 6.16
N LEU A 256 -9.14 13.95 7.13
CA LEU A 256 -8.71 15.35 7.17
C LEU A 256 -7.98 15.75 5.89
N PHE A 257 -6.98 14.99 5.44
CA PHE A 257 -6.22 15.32 4.23
C PHE A 257 -6.93 15.02 2.92
N TYR A 258 -7.93 14.14 2.93
CA TYR A 258 -8.80 13.93 1.77
C TYR A 258 -9.70 15.13 1.50
N TRP A 259 -10.21 15.77 2.57
CA TRP A 259 -11.13 16.92 2.47
C TRP A 259 -10.40 18.27 2.50
N TYR A 260 -9.25 18.35 3.18
CA TYR A 260 -8.49 19.58 3.31
C TYR A 260 -7.83 19.94 1.96
N GLN A 261 -8.31 21.03 1.36
CA GLN A 261 -7.66 21.69 0.25
C GLN A 261 -6.86 22.87 0.80
N PRO A 262 -5.51 22.77 0.87
CA PRO A 262 -4.72 23.89 1.34
C PRO A 262 -4.96 25.04 0.35
N LYS A 263 -5.41 26.19 0.86
CA LYS A 263 -5.40 27.43 0.09
C LYS A 263 -3.93 27.67 -0.24
N SER A 264 -3.54 27.45 -1.50
CA SER A 264 -2.20 27.80 -1.97
C SER A 264 -2.05 29.30 -1.75
N LYS A 265 -1.28 29.71 -0.74
CA LYS A 265 -0.70 31.05 -0.75
C LYS A 265 0.14 31.12 -2.02
N TYR A 266 -0.07 32.20 -2.74
CA TYR A 266 0.27 32.41 -4.13
C TYR A 266 1.78 32.39 -4.37
N ASP A 267 2.28 31.41 -5.14
CA ASP A 267 3.52 31.55 -5.91
C ASP A 267 3.09 31.90 -7.34
N LEU A 268 2.57 33.12 -7.54
CA LEU A 268 2.34 33.63 -8.91
C LEU A 268 3.71 33.69 -9.58
N HIS A 269 3.85 32.99 -10.70
CA HIS A 269 5.12 32.99 -11.41
C HIS A 269 5.28 34.31 -12.15
N LYS A 270 6.53 34.74 -12.33
CA LYS A 270 6.81 35.85 -13.24
C LYS A 270 6.65 35.38 -14.69
N VAL A 271 6.12 36.25 -15.52
CA VAL A 271 5.89 36.08 -16.95
C VAL A 271 6.68 37.15 -17.69
N LYS A 272 7.51 36.74 -18.65
CA LYS A 272 8.26 37.63 -19.53
C LYS A 272 7.58 37.73 -20.88
N CYS A 273 7.33 38.96 -21.31
CA CYS A 273 6.92 39.28 -22.67
C CYS A 273 8.19 39.42 -23.52
N ILE A 274 8.39 38.51 -24.47
CA ILE A 274 9.53 38.51 -25.37
C ILE A 274 9.09 38.68 -26.82
N LYS A 275 9.91 39.34 -27.63
CA LYS A 275 9.72 39.46 -29.07
C LYS A 275 10.88 38.80 -29.79
N GLY A 276 10.62 37.74 -30.57
CA GLY A 276 11.68 36.95 -31.18
C GLY A 276 11.22 36.03 -32.32
N LEU A 277 12.20 35.50 -33.06
CA LEU A 277 11.97 34.58 -34.18
C LEU A 277 11.97 33.12 -33.70
N ILE A 278 11.00 32.33 -34.13
CA ILE A 278 11.05 30.87 -33.99
C ILE A 278 12.06 30.34 -35.01
N THR A 279 13.15 29.74 -34.53
CA THR A 279 14.22 29.22 -35.40
C THR A 279 14.06 27.73 -35.68
N SER A 280 13.47 26.99 -34.74
CA SER A 280 13.16 25.57 -34.92
C SER A 280 11.99 25.13 -34.04
N LYS A 281 11.10 24.31 -34.59
CA LYS A 281 10.08 23.57 -33.84
C LYS A 281 10.45 22.09 -33.74
N GLN A 282 10.46 21.56 -32.52
CA GLN A 282 10.67 20.13 -32.25
C GLN A 282 9.36 19.50 -31.80
N THR A 283 8.68 18.81 -32.72
CA THR A 283 7.35 18.22 -32.48
C THR A 283 7.40 17.07 -31.46
N ASN A 284 8.42 16.21 -31.53
CA ASN A 284 8.57 15.06 -30.64
C ASN A 284 8.79 15.45 -29.17
N THR A 285 9.58 16.48 -28.92
CA THR A 285 9.92 16.95 -27.56
C THR A 285 8.98 18.05 -27.06
N LYS A 286 8.02 18.51 -27.89
CA LYS A 286 7.05 19.59 -27.59
C LYS A 286 7.75 20.91 -27.25
N LYS A 287 8.82 21.22 -27.98
CA LYS A 287 9.68 22.37 -27.73
C LYS A 287 9.81 23.26 -28.96
N VAL A 288 9.95 24.55 -28.72
CA VAL A 288 10.23 25.55 -29.74
C VAL A 288 11.46 26.33 -29.32
N THR A 289 12.39 26.54 -30.25
CA THR A 289 13.57 27.37 -30.02
C THR A 289 13.32 28.76 -30.57
N VAL A 290 13.46 29.77 -29.72
CA VAL A 290 13.37 31.19 -30.07
C VAL A 290 14.78 31.77 -30.11
N GLY A 291 15.09 32.53 -31.16
CA GLY A 291 16.44 33.05 -31.38
C GLY A 291 17.46 31.92 -31.54
N LYS A 292 18.65 32.06 -30.95
CA LYS A 292 19.69 31.03 -31.06
C LYS A 292 19.39 29.82 -30.18
N ASN A 293 19.15 30.04 -28.87
CA ASN A 293 19.18 28.98 -27.87
C ASN A 293 18.05 29.07 -26.82
N TYR A 294 17.01 29.88 -27.01
CA TYR A 294 15.95 30.02 -26.00
C TYR A 294 14.86 28.97 -26.20
N ILE A 295 14.98 27.86 -25.49
CA ILE A 295 14.09 26.69 -25.63
C ILE A 295 12.86 26.88 -24.75
N LEU A 296 11.69 26.88 -25.39
CA LEU A 296 10.37 27.00 -24.77
C LEU A 296 9.62 25.68 -24.80
N ASN A 297 8.91 25.40 -23.73
CA ASN A 297 7.96 24.29 -23.64
C ASN A 297 6.60 24.75 -24.16
N VAL A 298 5.97 23.95 -25.01
CA VAL A 298 4.73 24.32 -25.70
C VAL A 298 3.64 23.27 -25.48
N PRO A 299 2.37 23.67 -25.26
CA PRO A 299 1.26 22.74 -25.27
C PRO A 299 1.21 21.94 -26.58
N HIS A 300 1.12 20.62 -26.49
CA HIS A 300 1.21 19.75 -27.67
C HIS A 300 0.17 20.09 -28.76
N TYR A 301 -1.03 20.50 -28.36
CA TYR A 301 -2.11 20.87 -29.26
C TYR A 301 -1.91 22.23 -29.95
N TRP A 302 -0.90 23.02 -29.56
CA TRP A 302 -0.52 24.26 -30.26
C TRP A 302 0.47 24.04 -31.40
N LEU A 303 1.20 22.92 -31.41
CA LEU A 303 2.22 22.64 -32.44
C LEU A 303 1.73 22.73 -33.90
N PRO A 304 0.49 22.32 -34.25
CA PRO A 304 -0.03 22.49 -35.62
C PRO A 304 -0.25 23.95 -36.03
N PHE A 305 -0.42 24.84 -35.06
CA PHE A 305 -0.73 26.26 -35.28
C PHE A 305 0.50 27.17 -35.20
N LEU A 306 1.65 26.63 -34.75
CA LEU A 306 2.91 27.34 -34.69
C LEU A 306 3.75 27.07 -35.96
N PRO A 307 4.43 28.09 -36.50
CA PRO A 307 5.29 27.92 -37.66
C PRO A 307 6.51 27.04 -37.32
N ASP A 308 7.00 26.28 -38.30
CA ASP A 308 8.24 25.48 -38.14
C ASP A 308 9.46 26.39 -37.96
N LYS A 309 9.46 27.52 -38.68
CA LYS A 309 10.40 28.62 -38.59
C LYS A 309 9.66 29.92 -38.92
N SER A 310 9.76 30.95 -38.08
CA SER A 310 9.11 32.23 -38.36
C SER A 310 10.04 33.15 -39.15
N SER A 311 9.48 33.88 -40.11
CA SER A 311 10.19 34.91 -40.89
C SER A 311 10.14 36.28 -40.21
N ILE A 312 9.14 36.52 -39.36
CA ILE A 312 8.88 37.79 -38.66
C ILE A 312 8.93 37.54 -37.15
N PRO A 313 9.55 38.44 -36.35
CA PRO A 313 9.59 38.30 -34.90
C PRO A 313 8.18 38.43 -34.31
N ALA A 314 7.79 37.46 -33.50
CA ALA A 314 6.47 37.37 -32.88
C ALA A 314 6.54 37.77 -31.39
N ASN A 315 5.48 38.41 -30.89
CA ASN A 315 5.29 38.65 -29.47
C ASN A 315 4.89 37.33 -28.79
N MET A 316 5.56 36.98 -27.70
CA MET A 316 5.34 35.77 -26.94
C MET A 316 5.38 36.07 -25.45
N GLU A 317 4.53 35.39 -24.68
CA GLU A 317 4.57 35.47 -23.22
C GLU A 317 4.99 34.13 -22.65
N VAL A 318 5.96 34.14 -21.74
CA VAL A 318 6.64 32.93 -21.27
C VAL A 318 6.79 32.96 -19.75
N THR A 319 6.50 31.84 -19.07
CA THR A 319 6.80 31.71 -17.64
C THR A 319 8.31 31.68 -17.39
N VAL A 320 8.79 32.38 -16.36
CA VAL A 320 10.23 32.47 -16.05
C VAL A 320 10.81 31.12 -15.61
N ASP A 321 10.15 30.42 -14.69
CA ASP A 321 10.70 29.20 -14.08
C ASP A 321 10.64 27.98 -15.02
N ASP A 322 9.46 27.71 -15.57
CA ASP A 322 9.20 26.52 -16.38
C ASP A 322 9.41 26.72 -17.89
N LYS A 323 9.64 27.97 -18.33
CA LYS A 323 9.76 28.35 -19.75
C LYS A 323 8.60 27.88 -20.63
N ASN A 324 7.39 27.88 -20.07
CA ASN A 324 6.18 27.50 -20.80
C ASN A 324 5.68 28.69 -21.61
N LEU A 325 5.34 28.46 -22.87
CA LEU A 325 4.70 29.46 -23.73
C LEU A 325 3.23 29.63 -23.31
N ILE A 326 2.86 30.83 -22.88
CA ILE A 326 1.53 31.21 -22.39
C ILE A 326 0.70 31.89 -23.47
N CYS A 327 1.35 32.69 -24.30
CA CYS A 327 0.72 33.43 -25.39
C CYS A 327 1.65 33.48 -26.60
N TYR A 328 1.09 33.34 -27.80
CA TYR A 328 1.79 33.55 -29.07
C TYR A 328 0.95 34.47 -29.96
N GLN A 329 1.43 35.69 -30.12
CA GLN A 329 0.72 36.79 -30.79
C GLN A 329 -0.72 36.93 -30.25
N ASN A 330 -1.65 37.40 -31.08
CA ASN A 330 -3.07 37.47 -30.73
C ASN A 330 -3.82 36.17 -31.06
N MET A 331 -3.09 35.13 -31.45
CA MET A 331 -3.63 33.92 -32.05
C MET A 331 -3.85 32.80 -31.02
N LEU A 332 -2.85 32.52 -30.19
CA LEU A 332 -2.86 31.45 -29.18
C LEU A 332 -2.67 32.06 -27.79
N SER A 333 -3.57 31.76 -26.86
CA SER A 333 -3.47 32.28 -25.49
C SER A 333 -4.11 31.31 -24.50
N ILE A 334 -3.35 30.90 -23.49
CA ILE A 334 -3.85 30.06 -22.38
C ILE A 334 -4.96 30.79 -21.62
N ASN A 335 -4.85 32.12 -21.48
CA ASN A 335 -5.85 32.92 -20.79
C ASN A 335 -7.22 32.82 -21.49
N ASN A 336 -7.24 33.03 -22.81
CA ASN A 336 -8.46 32.89 -23.63
C ASN A 336 -9.05 31.47 -23.60
N GLU A 337 -8.21 30.43 -23.52
CA GLU A 337 -8.69 29.06 -23.42
C GLU A 337 -9.39 28.78 -22.10
N ILE A 338 -8.88 29.33 -21.00
CA ILE A 338 -9.45 29.13 -19.66
C ILE A 338 -10.74 29.93 -19.51
N GLU A 339 -10.78 31.14 -20.06
CA GLU A 339 -11.98 31.97 -20.07
C GLU A 339 -13.13 31.29 -20.85
N ARG A 340 -12.85 30.75 -22.05
CA ARG A 340 -13.88 30.17 -22.92
C ARG A 340 -14.26 28.73 -22.59
N PHE A 341 -13.29 27.90 -22.17
CA PHE A 341 -13.50 26.46 -22.00
C PHE A 341 -13.27 25.97 -20.56
N GLY A 342 -12.96 26.88 -19.63
CA GLY A 342 -12.63 26.56 -18.25
C GLY A 342 -11.21 25.98 -18.07
N PRO A 343 -10.76 25.88 -16.80
CA PRO A 343 -9.45 25.32 -16.47
C PRO A 343 -9.41 23.79 -16.66
N PRO A 344 -8.22 23.20 -16.90
CA PRO A 344 -8.07 21.75 -16.99
C PRO A 344 -8.40 21.07 -15.65
N LYS A 345 -9.03 19.90 -15.71
CA LYS A 345 -9.34 19.11 -14.52
C LYS A 345 -8.16 18.20 -14.15
N PHE A 346 -7.51 18.43 -13.02
CA PHE A 346 -6.36 17.62 -12.61
C PHE A 346 -6.76 16.24 -12.11
N VAL A 347 -6.14 15.21 -12.70
CA VAL A 347 -6.43 13.79 -12.43
C VAL A 347 -5.46 13.13 -11.45
N LYS A 348 -4.29 13.72 -11.21
CA LYS A 348 -3.19 13.08 -10.47
C LYS A 348 -3.60 12.60 -9.07
N CYS A 349 -4.34 13.40 -8.30
CA CYS A 349 -4.78 12.98 -6.95
C CYS A 349 -5.67 11.75 -6.99
N ASN A 350 -6.68 11.79 -7.87
CA ASN A 350 -7.65 10.70 -8.00
C ASN A 350 -6.97 9.45 -8.53
N LEU A 351 -6.01 9.59 -9.45
CA LEU A 351 -5.19 8.47 -9.92
C LEU A 351 -4.39 7.83 -8.78
N ILE A 352 -3.71 8.64 -7.95
CA ILE A 352 -2.95 8.15 -6.80
C ILE A 352 -3.87 7.38 -5.84
N LEU A 353 -4.99 7.99 -5.44
CA LEU A 353 -5.95 7.35 -4.52
C LEU A 353 -6.64 6.12 -5.12
N PHE A 354 -6.89 6.12 -6.43
CA PHE A 354 -7.42 4.96 -7.16
C PHE A 354 -6.45 3.78 -7.08
N ILE A 355 -5.18 4.00 -7.46
CA ILE A 355 -4.14 2.96 -7.44
C ILE A 355 -3.90 2.47 -6.01
N THR A 356 -3.71 3.39 -5.07
CA THR A 356 -3.50 3.05 -3.65
C THR A 356 -4.69 2.27 -3.10
N GLY A 357 -5.93 2.69 -3.39
CA GLY A 357 -7.14 1.97 -2.99
C GLY A 357 -7.17 0.54 -3.52
N ILE A 358 -6.90 0.31 -4.81
CA ILE A 358 -6.86 -1.03 -5.42
C ILE A 358 -5.83 -1.90 -4.71
N VAL A 359 -4.59 -1.42 -4.58
CA VAL A 359 -3.49 -2.19 -4.00
C VAL A 359 -3.83 -2.57 -2.55
N LEU A 360 -4.31 -1.62 -1.76
CA LEU A 360 -4.66 -1.89 -0.36
C LEU A 360 -5.87 -2.83 -0.23
N SER A 361 -6.89 -2.71 -1.08
CA SER A 361 -8.02 -3.64 -1.07
C SER A 361 -7.58 -5.07 -1.38
N ILE A 362 -6.70 -5.27 -2.37
CA ILE A 362 -6.12 -6.58 -2.69
C ILE A 362 -5.33 -7.13 -1.50
N VAL A 363 -4.48 -6.31 -0.89
CA VAL A 363 -3.67 -6.72 0.27
C VAL A 363 -4.58 -7.15 1.43
N VAL A 364 -5.59 -6.36 1.78
CA VAL A 364 -6.53 -6.68 2.86
C VAL A 364 -7.34 -7.94 2.54
N TYR A 365 -7.79 -8.08 1.29
CA TYR A 365 -8.55 -9.26 0.84
C TYR A 365 -7.82 -10.57 1.11
N PHE A 366 -6.52 -10.63 0.77
CA PHE A 366 -5.72 -11.84 0.95
C PHE A 366 -5.22 -12.04 2.39
N GLN A 367 -4.81 -10.96 3.07
CA GLN A 367 -4.18 -11.08 4.40
C GLN A 367 -5.20 -11.27 5.54
N ALA A 368 -6.39 -10.69 5.41
CA ALA A 368 -7.40 -10.69 6.46
C ALA A 368 -8.58 -11.64 6.20
N SER A 369 -8.44 -12.61 5.27
CA SER A 369 -9.48 -13.60 4.95
C SER A 369 -10.88 -12.99 4.77
N ILE A 370 -11.00 -11.95 3.92
CA ILE A 370 -12.23 -11.14 3.85
C ILE A 370 -13.48 -11.96 3.49
N ILE A 371 -13.37 -12.98 2.64
CA ILE A 371 -14.50 -13.86 2.30
C ILE A 371 -15.02 -14.58 3.55
N ASP A 372 -14.11 -15.14 4.33
CA ASP A 372 -14.42 -15.92 5.52
C ASP A 372 -15.02 -15.03 6.61
N ASN A 373 -14.43 -13.85 6.81
CA ASN A 373 -14.96 -12.84 7.73
C ASN A 373 -16.33 -12.34 7.31
N ALA A 374 -16.57 -12.16 6.00
CA ALA A 374 -17.86 -11.73 5.47
C ALA A 374 -18.91 -12.82 5.64
N LEU A 375 -18.56 -14.09 5.41
CA LEU A 375 -19.45 -15.23 5.63
C LEU A 375 -19.82 -15.35 7.11
N LEU A 376 -18.85 -15.22 8.00
CA LEU A 376 -19.06 -15.26 9.44
C LEU A 376 -19.98 -14.11 9.90
N ALA A 377 -19.70 -12.87 9.46
CA ALA A 377 -20.55 -11.72 9.75
C ALA A 377 -21.98 -11.89 9.20
N TYR A 378 -22.13 -12.39 7.98
CA TYR A 378 -23.43 -12.67 7.37
C TYR A 378 -24.24 -13.69 8.17
N ARG A 379 -23.62 -14.82 8.55
CA ARG A 379 -24.29 -15.87 9.33
C ARG A 379 -24.64 -15.40 10.74
N THR A 380 -23.90 -14.46 11.31
CA THR A 380 -24.26 -13.86 12.61
C THR A 380 -25.57 -13.08 12.54
N VAL A 381 -25.74 -12.32 11.47
CA VAL A 381 -26.88 -11.40 11.32
C VAL A 381 -28.13 -12.15 10.88
N ASN A 382 -27.97 -13.19 10.04
CA ASN A 382 -29.09 -13.85 9.38
C ASN A 382 -29.37 -15.28 9.88
N GLU A 383 -28.43 -15.92 10.58
CA GLU A 383 -28.53 -17.29 11.08
C GLU A 383 -28.03 -17.38 12.54
N SER A 384 -28.14 -18.55 13.17
CA SER A 384 -27.43 -18.83 14.42
C SER A 384 -26.06 -19.41 14.12
N ILE A 385 -24.97 -18.69 14.43
CA ILE A 385 -23.64 -19.28 14.44
C ILE A 385 -23.60 -20.36 15.49
N THR A 386 -23.22 -21.57 15.07
CA THR A 386 -23.06 -22.71 15.98
C THR A 386 -21.57 -22.89 16.24
N SER A 387 -21.20 -22.97 17.52
CA SER A 387 -19.85 -23.36 17.93
C SER A 387 -19.87 -24.83 18.32
N TRP A 388 -19.12 -25.65 17.59
CA TRP A 388 -19.06 -27.09 17.78
C TRP A 388 -17.84 -27.47 18.61
N ASN A 389 -18.06 -28.13 19.75
CA ASN A 389 -16.99 -28.78 20.49
C ASN A 389 -16.90 -30.23 20.04
N LEU A 390 -15.78 -30.60 19.42
CA LEU A 390 -15.57 -31.90 18.79
C LEU A 390 -14.51 -32.66 19.57
N GLU A 391 -14.96 -33.56 20.43
CA GLU A 391 -14.10 -34.37 21.31
C GLU A 391 -13.91 -35.80 20.80
N ASP A 392 -14.80 -36.28 19.94
CA ASP A 392 -14.77 -37.63 19.39
C ASP A 392 -15.10 -37.64 17.89
N GLU A 393 -14.56 -38.61 17.16
CA GLU A 393 -14.77 -38.83 15.73
C GLU A 393 -16.26 -39.02 15.40
N SER A 394 -17.01 -39.72 16.25
CA SER A 394 -18.45 -39.95 16.06
C SER A 394 -19.26 -38.67 16.08
N THR A 395 -18.85 -37.70 16.92
CA THR A 395 -19.49 -36.38 17.01
C THR A 395 -19.23 -35.56 15.76
N LEU A 396 -18.05 -35.71 15.15
CA LEU A 396 -17.72 -35.02 13.91
C LEU A 396 -18.43 -35.64 12.70
N LYS A 397 -18.33 -36.97 12.51
CA LYS A 397 -18.91 -37.66 11.34
C LYS A 397 -20.40 -37.41 11.14
N ASN A 398 -21.15 -37.32 12.24
CA ASN A 398 -22.61 -37.18 12.23
C ASN A 398 -23.10 -35.74 12.51
N SER A 399 -22.19 -34.79 12.71
CA SER A 399 -22.58 -33.41 13.01
C SER A 399 -23.07 -32.69 11.74
N PRO A 400 -24.14 -31.88 11.84
CA PRO A 400 -24.60 -31.03 10.75
C PRO A 400 -23.74 -29.76 10.64
N ILE A 401 -22.41 -29.89 10.70
CA ILE A 401 -21.46 -28.78 10.54
C ILE A 401 -21.64 -28.19 9.15
N LYS A 402 -21.58 -26.86 9.06
CA LYS A 402 -21.62 -26.12 7.81
C LYS A 402 -20.43 -25.21 7.68
N LYS A 403 -20.11 -24.86 6.43
CA LYS A 403 -19.15 -23.81 6.12
C LYS A 403 -19.52 -22.51 6.86
N GLY A 404 -18.54 -21.91 7.53
CA GLY A 404 -18.72 -20.71 8.36
C GLY A 404 -19.12 -20.98 9.82
N ASP A 405 -19.28 -22.25 10.23
CA ASP A 405 -19.38 -22.59 11.66
C ASP A 405 -18.02 -22.45 12.35
N LEU A 406 -18.03 -22.24 13.66
CA LEU A 406 -16.84 -22.28 14.50
C LEU A 406 -16.69 -23.69 15.08
N VAL A 407 -15.47 -24.20 15.10
CA VAL A 407 -15.15 -25.53 15.64
C VAL A 407 -14.04 -25.41 16.68
N ASN A 408 -14.14 -26.26 17.69
CA ASN A 408 -13.13 -26.49 18.71
C ASN A 408 -12.85 -28.01 18.75
N ILE A 409 -11.80 -28.41 18.04
CA ILE A 409 -11.42 -29.81 17.82
C ILE A 409 -10.41 -30.21 18.89
N LYS A 410 -10.81 -31.11 19.79
CA LYS A 410 -9.96 -31.68 20.84
C LYS A 410 -9.95 -33.20 20.74
N MET A 411 -8.97 -33.75 20.03
CA MET A 411 -8.92 -35.19 19.74
C MET A 411 -7.53 -35.77 20.00
N SER A 412 -7.49 -37.05 20.35
CA SER A 412 -6.28 -37.88 20.42
C SER A 412 -6.03 -38.62 19.11
N GLY A 413 -4.93 -39.35 18.97
CA GLY A 413 -4.68 -40.16 17.77
C GLY A 413 -4.30 -39.32 16.55
N VAL A 414 -3.77 -38.12 16.77
CA VAL A 414 -3.48 -37.13 15.73
C VAL A 414 -2.04 -37.25 15.25
N SER A 415 -1.90 -37.31 13.94
CA SER A 415 -0.62 -37.40 13.24
C SER A 415 -0.56 -36.40 12.10
N CYS A 416 0.64 -35.91 11.80
CA CYS A 416 0.86 -35.09 10.61
C CYS A 416 0.92 -35.97 9.38
N ASP A 417 0.53 -35.44 8.22
CA ASP A 417 0.72 -36.13 6.95
C ASP A 417 2.20 -36.45 6.75
N VAL A 418 2.54 -37.74 6.67
CA VAL A 418 3.92 -38.20 6.51
C VAL A 418 4.51 -37.83 5.14
N ASN A 419 3.66 -37.51 4.17
CA ASN A 419 4.06 -37.08 2.82
C ASN A 419 4.23 -35.57 2.71
N GLU A 420 3.79 -34.81 3.71
CA GLU A 420 4.02 -33.37 3.73
C GLU A 420 5.54 -33.12 3.77
N LYS A 421 6.03 -32.21 2.92
CA LYS A 421 7.43 -31.78 2.99
C LYS A 421 7.62 -31.10 4.33
N SER A 422 8.62 -31.53 5.11
CA SER A 422 8.83 -30.94 6.43
C SER A 422 9.06 -29.43 6.28
N ASN A 423 8.16 -28.68 6.91
CA ASN A 423 8.28 -27.24 7.05
C ASN A 423 8.74 -26.99 8.48
N GLU A 424 9.76 -26.14 8.65
CA GLU A 424 10.32 -25.74 9.96
C GLU A 424 9.27 -25.17 10.97
N LYS A 425 8.01 -24.99 10.55
CA LYS A 425 6.98 -24.25 11.28
C LYS A 425 5.82 -25.12 11.81
N GLY A 426 5.75 -26.41 11.46
CA GLY A 426 4.70 -27.35 11.91
C GLY A 426 3.90 -27.98 10.75
N CYS A 427 2.78 -28.63 11.08
CA CYS A 427 1.99 -29.43 10.11
C CYS A 427 0.74 -28.69 9.63
N HIS A 428 0.43 -28.79 8.32
CA HIS A 428 -0.81 -28.24 7.76
C HIS A 428 -1.91 -29.29 7.64
N THR A 429 -1.55 -30.50 7.21
CA THR A 429 -2.50 -31.59 7.05
C THR A 429 -2.35 -32.59 8.19
N LEU A 430 -3.47 -32.85 8.83
CA LEU A 430 -3.56 -33.66 10.02
C LEU A 430 -4.52 -34.81 9.79
N PHE A 431 -4.14 -35.98 10.29
CA PHE A 431 -4.97 -37.17 10.26
C PHE A 431 -5.25 -37.62 11.69
N ILE A 432 -6.54 -37.79 11.98
CA ILE A 432 -7.05 -38.25 13.27
C ILE A 432 -7.49 -39.69 13.09
N ASN A 433 -6.89 -40.58 13.87
CA ASN A 433 -7.20 -42.01 13.90
C ASN A 433 -7.28 -42.50 15.34
N ASN A 434 -8.47 -42.91 15.76
CA ASN A 434 -8.73 -43.36 17.14
C ASN A 434 -8.66 -44.88 17.32
N GLN A 435 -8.48 -45.64 16.24
CA GLN A 435 -8.43 -47.09 16.24
C GLN A 435 -7.12 -47.58 15.63
N PRO A 436 -6.42 -48.55 16.24
CA PRO A 436 -5.19 -49.08 15.67
C PRO A 436 -5.46 -49.77 14.33
N ILE A 437 -4.44 -49.84 13.48
CA ILE A 437 -4.54 -50.54 12.20
C ILE A 437 -4.88 -52.03 12.43
N GLU A 438 -5.98 -52.50 11.83
CA GLU A 438 -6.42 -53.89 11.97
C GLU A 438 -5.57 -54.85 11.12
N ASN A 439 -5.29 -56.04 11.65
CA ASN A 439 -4.68 -57.18 10.94
C ASN A 439 -3.40 -56.85 10.14
N ASN A 440 -2.54 -55.96 10.67
CA ASN A 440 -1.30 -55.57 10.00
C ASN A 440 -0.07 -56.18 10.70
N HIS A 441 0.68 -57.00 9.96
CA HIS A 441 1.90 -57.64 10.45
C HIS A 441 2.97 -56.64 10.88
N VAL A 442 3.08 -55.47 10.22
CA VAL A 442 4.02 -54.40 10.57
C VAL A 442 3.76 -53.89 11.99
N ALA A 443 2.53 -53.52 12.30
CA ALA A 443 2.17 -52.97 13.62
C ALA A 443 2.39 -53.99 14.75
N SER A 444 2.11 -55.27 14.49
CA SER A 444 2.31 -56.35 15.48
C SER A 444 3.78 -56.59 15.86
N MET A 445 4.72 -56.09 15.05
CA MET A 445 6.16 -56.26 15.25
C MET A 445 6.86 -55.05 15.87
N ALA A 446 6.10 -54.05 16.36
CA ALA A 446 6.65 -52.80 16.88
C ALA A 446 7.81 -53.00 17.87
N ASP A 447 7.63 -53.82 18.89
CA ASP A 447 8.65 -54.04 19.93
C ASP A 447 9.91 -54.73 19.39
N GLN A 448 9.76 -55.67 18.46
CA GLN A 448 10.87 -56.36 17.82
C GLN A 448 11.66 -55.43 16.90
N MET A 449 10.97 -54.55 16.16
CA MET A 449 11.61 -53.58 15.28
C MET A 449 12.31 -52.46 16.05
N LYS A 450 11.77 -52.04 17.21
CA LYS A 450 12.47 -51.11 18.10
C LYS A 450 13.86 -51.64 18.48
N SER A 451 13.95 -52.94 18.81
CA SER A 451 15.24 -53.56 19.16
C SER A 451 16.29 -53.55 18.05
N LEU A 452 15.89 -53.51 16.77
CA LEU A 452 16.80 -53.39 15.64
C LEU A 452 17.42 -51.98 15.56
N PHE A 453 16.68 -50.96 16.02
CA PHE A 453 17.10 -49.56 15.94
C PHE A 453 17.91 -49.13 17.17
N ASP A 454 17.89 -49.90 18.26
CA ASP A 454 18.74 -49.71 19.43
C ASP A 454 20.23 -49.52 19.04
N ASN A 455 20.89 -48.53 19.64
CA ASN A 455 22.32 -48.27 19.43
C ASN A 455 23.23 -49.47 19.76
N ASN A 456 22.74 -50.41 20.59
CA ASN A 456 23.46 -51.62 21.00
C ASN A 456 23.03 -52.87 20.24
N PHE A 457 22.32 -52.75 19.11
CA PHE A 457 21.90 -53.91 18.31
C PHE A 457 23.12 -54.73 17.84
N ILE A 458 24.18 -54.05 17.39
CA ILE A 458 25.50 -54.65 17.15
C ILE A 458 26.36 -54.43 18.38
N ASP A 459 26.36 -55.40 19.29
CA ASP A 459 27.18 -55.37 20.50
C ASP A 459 28.50 -56.13 20.28
N THR A 460 29.62 -55.51 20.67
CA THR A 460 30.94 -56.14 20.56
C THR A 460 31.73 -55.98 21.85
N ARG A 461 32.60 -56.95 22.14
CA ARG A 461 33.47 -56.91 23.32
C ARG A 461 34.88 -57.36 22.99
N ILE A 462 35.85 -56.82 23.73
CA ILE A 462 37.22 -57.32 23.73
C ILE A 462 37.39 -58.19 24.97
N ASP A 463 37.62 -59.49 24.75
CA ASP A 463 37.88 -60.45 25.82
C ASP A 463 39.15 -61.27 25.55
N ARG A 464 39.41 -62.30 26.38
CA ARG A 464 40.63 -63.10 26.27
C ARG A 464 40.78 -63.80 24.92
N ASP A 465 39.68 -64.17 24.26
CA ASP A 465 39.75 -64.86 22.98
C ASP A 465 40.15 -63.89 21.85
N VAL A 466 39.60 -62.67 21.88
CA VAL A 466 40.01 -61.58 20.99
C VAL A 466 41.51 -61.28 21.15
N MET A 467 41.99 -61.19 22.40
CA MET A 467 43.40 -60.92 22.67
C MET A 467 44.32 -62.03 22.13
N ARG A 468 43.91 -63.30 22.20
CA ARG A 468 44.67 -64.43 21.62
C ARG A 468 44.73 -64.36 20.11
N VAL A 469 43.60 -64.09 19.44
CA VAL A 469 43.56 -63.95 17.98
C VAL A 469 44.41 -62.76 17.53
N GLN A 470 44.32 -61.63 18.23
CA GLN A 470 45.14 -60.45 17.95
C GLN A 470 46.64 -60.75 18.11
N GLN A 471 47.06 -61.40 19.20
CA GLN A 471 48.47 -61.78 19.42
C GLN A 471 48.99 -62.74 18.34
N TYR A 472 48.16 -63.70 17.92
CA TYR A 472 48.51 -64.62 16.85
C TYR A 472 48.71 -63.89 15.50
N GLN A 473 47.79 -62.98 15.16
CA GLN A 473 47.88 -62.19 13.94
C GLN A 473 49.09 -61.24 13.96
N ASP A 474 49.36 -60.60 15.09
CA ASP A 474 50.52 -59.72 15.26
C ASP A 474 51.84 -60.50 15.07
N ARG A 475 51.93 -61.72 15.61
CA ARG A 475 53.10 -62.61 15.39
C ARG A 475 53.24 -63.03 13.93
N LEU A 476 52.14 -63.37 13.24
CA LEU A 476 52.17 -63.67 11.81
C LEU A 476 52.69 -62.46 11.01
N ASN A 477 52.18 -61.26 11.30
CA ASN A 477 52.61 -60.03 10.67
C ASN A 477 54.11 -59.74 10.89
N GLU A 478 54.64 -60.01 12.09
CA GLU A 478 56.07 -59.90 12.38
C GLU A 478 56.91 -60.91 11.58
N MET A 479 56.47 -62.17 11.46
CA MET A 479 57.15 -63.15 10.62
C MET A 479 57.19 -62.73 9.15
N TYR A 480 56.09 -62.20 8.61
CA TYR A 480 56.06 -61.71 7.22
C TYR A 480 56.98 -60.50 7.00
N LYS A 481 57.11 -59.60 7.97
CA LYS A 481 58.06 -58.47 7.90
C LYS A 481 59.52 -58.91 7.81
N GLN A 482 59.86 -60.08 8.34
CA GLN A 482 61.23 -60.62 8.30
C GLN A 482 61.58 -61.24 6.94
N TYR A 483 60.60 -61.80 6.21
CA TYR A 483 60.84 -62.54 4.97
C TYR A 483 60.90 -61.67 3.70
N ASP A 484 60.24 -60.50 3.65
CA ASP A 484 60.28 -59.63 2.47
C ASP A 484 60.06 -58.14 2.80
N ARG A 485 61.02 -57.28 2.41
CA ARG A 485 60.91 -55.81 2.55
C ARG A 485 59.81 -55.21 1.67
N ARG A 486 59.42 -55.83 0.54
CA ARG A 486 58.27 -55.39 -0.28
C ARG A 486 56.93 -55.84 0.32
N ALA A 487 56.87 -57.02 0.94
CA ALA A 487 55.71 -57.45 1.74
C ALA A 487 55.43 -56.54 2.96
N SER A 488 56.43 -55.77 3.42
CA SER A 488 56.23 -54.80 4.51
C SER A 488 55.20 -53.70 4.18
N VAL A 489 55.10 -53.27 2.91
CA VAL A 489 54.09 -52.31 2.44
C VAL A 489 52.69 -52.92 2.45
N TYR A 490 52.57 -54.22 2.14
CA TYR A 490 51.31 -54.95 2.28
C TYR A 490 50.95 -55.19 3.76
N SER A 491 51.93 -55.48 4.63
CA SER A 491 51.72 -55.70 6.07
C SER A 491 51.24 -54.44 6.82
N MET A 492 51.61 -53.24 6.36
CA MET A 492 51.13 -51.97 6.94
C MET A 492 49.63 -51.74 6.71
N ASN A 493 49.02 -52.35 5.68
CA ASN A 493 47.58 -52.31 5.42
C ASN A 493 46.76 -53.41 6.13
N ILE A 494 47.43 -54.32 6.85
CA ILE A 494 46.85 -55.51 7.52
C ILE A 494 47.04 -55.41 9.04
N ARG A 495 46.77 -54.24 9.64
CA ARG A 495 46.47 -54.19 11.07
C ARG A 495 44.96 -54.37 11.24
N SER A 496 44.48 -55.60 11.04
CA SER A 496 43.13 -55.98 11.43
C SER A 496 43.04 -55.92 12.96
N LEU A 497 42.10 -55.12 13.45
CA LEU A 497 41.78 -55.06 14.87
C LEU A 497 40.62 -56.01 15.08
N TYR A 498 40.75 -56.99 15.96
CA TYR A 498 39.68 -57.96 16.20
C TYR A 498 38.77 -57.53 17.35
N THR A 499 37.53 -57.98 17.31
CA THR A 499 36.55 -57.86 18.40
C THR A 499 35.64 -59.08 18.40
N LYS A 500 34.95 -59.36 19.51
CA LYS A 500 33.97 -60.45 19.58
C LYS A 500 32.57 -59.89 19.35
N LEU A 501 31.95 -60.26 18.24
CA LEU A 501 30.55 -59.95 17.92
C LEU A 501 29.65 -60.83 18.79
N LYS A 502 28.68 -60.21 19.46
CA LYS A 502 27.78 -60.91 20.37
C LYS A 502 26.42 -61.21 19.75
N ASN A 503 25.78 -62.27 20.24
CA ASN A 503 24.38 -62.61 19.94
C ASN A 503 24.07 -62.69 18.43
N ILE A 504 24.97 -63.30 17.65
CA ILE A 504 24.84 -63.43 16.20
C ILE A 504 23.51 -64.12 15.83
N GLY A 505 23.09 -65.13 16.59
CA GLY A 505 21.80 -65.79 16.37
C GLY A 505 20.60 -64.86 16.53
N LYS A 506 20.63 -63.95 17.52
CA LYS A 506 19.62 -62.89 17.67
C LYS A 506 19.64 -61.91 16.50
N ILE A 507 20.83 -61.52 16.03
CA ILE A 507 20.97 -60.63 14.87
C ILE A 507 20.33 -61.28 13.63
N VAL A 508 20.66 -62.53 13.34
CA VAL A 508 20.12 -63.30 12.20
C VAL A 508 18.59 -63.40 12.27
N THR A 509 18.04 -63.78 13.43
CA THR A 509 16.60 -63.99 13.60
C THR A 509 15.80 -62.68 13.56
N THR A 510 16.30 -61.59 14.16
CA THR A 510 15.66 -60.27 14.06
C THR A 510 15.66 -59.76 12.62
N LEU A 511 16.78 -59.90 11.91
CA LEU A 511 16.89 -59.48 10.52
C LEU A 511 15.98 -60.29 9.61
N ASP A 512 15.94 -61.62 9.74
CA ASP A 512 15.06 -62.44 8.90
C ASP A 512 13.60 -62.02 9.04
N LYS A 513 13.14 -61.81 10.28
CA LYS A 513 11.77 -61.35 10.53
C LYS A 513 11.51 -59.97 9.94
N ALA A 514 12.45 -59.03 10.07
CA ALA A 514 12.32 -57.69 9.47
C ALA A 514 12.25 -57.77 7.94
N CYS A 515 13.11 -58.56 7.32
CA CYS A 515 13.13 -58.75 5.86
C CYS A 515 11.84 -59.38 5.34
N ASN A 516 11.27 -60.33 6.09
CA ASN A 516 10.03 -61.01 5.68
C ASN A 516 8.79 -60.11 5.87
N VAL A 517 8.72 -59.32 6.95
CA VAL A 517 7.55 -58.47 7.21
C VAL A 517 7.50 -57.20 6.36
N PHE A 518 8.66 -56.64 6.02
CA PHE A 518 8.75 -55.48 5.13
C PHE A 518 8.99 -55.84 3.66
N GLU A 519 9.08 -57.13 3.34
CA GLU A 519 9.38 -57.65 2.00
C GLU A 519 10.63 -56.98 1.38
N LEU A 520 11.72 -56.93 2.15
CA LEU A 520 12.96 -56.24 1.78
C LEU A 520 13.99 -57.18 1.14
N ASP A 521 14.77 -56.66 0.18
CA ASP A 521 15.93 -57.37 -0.34
C ASP A 521 17.09 -57.33 0.65
N CYS A 522 17.21 -58.39 1.43
CA CYS A 522 18.26 -58.54 2.43
C CYS A 522 19.45 -59.39 1.95
N HIS A 523 19.60 -59.63 0.64
CA HIS A 523 20.64 -60.52 0.11
C HIS A 523 22.04 -60.21 0.65
N ASN A 524 22.42 -58.92 0.69
CA ASN A 524 23.77 -58.52 1.11
C ASN A 524 24.03 -58.75 2.60
N VAL A 525 23.06 -58.42 3.46
CA VAL A 525 23.15 -58.67 4.91
C VAL A 525 23.16 -60.18 5.19
N ARG A 526 22.29 -60.94 4.51
CA ARG A 526 22.22 -62.41 4.60
C ARG A 526 23.55 -63.05 4.22
N LYS A 527 24.16 -62.58 3.13
CA LYS A 527 25.47 -63.05 2.66
C LYS A 527 26.56 -62.76 3.69
N GLU A 528 26.61 -61.54 4.23
CA GLU A 528 27.64 -61.16 5.22
C GLU A 528 27.53 -62.00 6.50
N LEU A 529 26.31 -62.35 6.94
CA LEU A 529 26.07 -63.19 8.13
C LEU A 529 26.23 -64.70 7.88
N SER A 530 26.08 -65.16 6.63
CA SER A 530 26.17 -66.59 6.30
C SER A 530 27.54 -67.20 6.61
N ILE A 531 28.60 -66.37 6.71
CA ILE A 531 29.97 -66.83 7.00
C ILE A 531 30.09 -67.57 8.35
N PHE A 532 29.15 -67.35 9.26
CA PHE A 532 29.13 -67.97 10.59
C PHE A 532 28.51 -69.36 10.61
N TYR A 533 27.96 -69.82 9.49
CA TYR A 533 27.19 -71.05 9.42
C TYR A 533 27.65 -71.94 8.26
N ASN A 534 27.68 -73.25 8.48
CA ASN A 534 28.03 -74.24 7.47
C ASN A 534 26.84 -74.61 6.56
N SER A 535 26.07 -73.61 6.11
CA SER A 535 24.98 -73.81 5.15
C SER A 535 24.86 -72.63 4.22
N SER A 536 24.52 -72.89 2.96
CA SER A 536 24.14 -71.85 1.99
C SER A 536 22.63 -71.59 1.95
N ASN A 537 21.84 -72.38 2.68
CA ASN A 537 20.38 -72.22 2.76
C ASN A 537 20.02 -71.31 3.94
N TRP A 538 19.51 -70.11 3.64
CA TRP A 538 19.14 -69.13 4.66
C TRP A 538 18.16 -69.66 5.71
N GLN A 539 17.20 -70.49 5.32
CA GLN A 539 16.21 -71.04 6.27
C GLN A 539 16.83 -72.02 7.27
N GLU A 540 17.86 -72.75 6.85
CA GLU A 540 18.62 -73.62 7.75
C GLU A 540 19.49 -72.80 8.71
N ILE A 541 20.07 -71.70 8.23
CA ILE A 541 20.81 -70.74 9.04
C ILE A 541 19.90 -70.13 10.11
N VAL A 542 18.70 -69.68 9.74
CA VAL A 542 17.71 -69.11 10.69
C VAL A 542 17.33 -70.14 11.76
N LYS A 543 17.04 -71.38 11.37
CA LYS A 543 16.72 -72.45 12.34
C LYS A 543 17.86 -72.72 13.32
N ASN A 544 19.11 -72.68 12.85
CA ASN A 544 20.29 -72.83 13.71
C ASN A 544 20.46 -71.61 14.64
N ALA A 545 20.27 -70.40 14.11
CA ALA A 545 20.29 -69.16 14.88
C ALA A 545 19.23 -69.11 15.98
N GLU A 546 18.04 -69.69 15.76
CA GLU A 546 17.00 -69.84 16.78
C GLU A 546 17.39 -70.80 17.91
N GLN A 547 18.14 -71.86 17.59
CA GLN A 547 18.65 -72.81 18.59
C GLN A 547 19.78 -72.21 19.44
N TYR A 548 20.59 -71.31 18.85
CA TYR A 548 21.75 -70.68 19.50
C TYR A 548 21.71 -69.15 19.40
N PRO A 549 20.74 -68.48 20.05
CA PRO A 549 20.54 -67.03 19.91
C PRO A 549 21.71 -66.19 20.45
N ASN A 550 22.44 -66.71 21.43
CA ASN A 550 23.57 -66.05 22.10
C ASN A 550 24.93 -66.50 21.55
N TYR A 551 24.98 -66.97 20.30
CA TYR A 551 26.24 -67.34 19.64
C TYR A 551 27.13 -66.10 19.45
N ASP A 552 28.39 -66.19 19.87
CA ASP A 552 29.38 -65.11 19.82
C ASP A 552 30.60 -65.58 19.01
N GLU A 553 31.18 -64.71 18.18
CA GLU A 553 32.35 -65.07 17.34
C GLU A 553 33.37 -63.92 17.28
N VAL A 554 34.67 -64.25 17.19
CA VAL A 554 35.75 -63.26 17.01
C VAL A 554 35.86 -62.87 15.54
N VAL A 555 35.73 -61.57 15.25
CA VAL A 555 35.70 -61.01 13.90
C VAL A 555 36.66 -59.83 13.76
N ASP A 556 37.06 -59.51 12.53
CA ASP A 556 37.81 -58.27 12.23
C ASP A 556 36.89 -57.05 12.37
N SER A 557 37.40 -55.93 12.87
CA SER A 557 36.66 -54.67 13.03
C SER A 557 36.14 -54.14 11.69
N LYS A 558 36.84 -54.41 10.58
CA LYS A 558 36.33 -54.11 9.23
C LYS A 558 35.05 -54.87 8.90
N PHE A 559 34.88 -56.09 9.43
CA PHE A 559 33.63 -56.84 9.27
C PHE A 559 32.50 -56.13 10.01
N ILE A 560 32.73 -55.68 11.25
CA ILE A 560 31.75 -54.92 12.02
C ILE A 560 31.32 -53.66 11.28
N SER A 561 32.27 -52.87 10.75
CA SER A 561 31.93 -51.66 9.99
C SER A 561 31.11 -51.95 8.72
N ARG A 562 31.37 -53.07 8.02
CA ARG A 562 30.56 -53.47 6.86
C ARG A 562 29.16 -53.91 7.29
N LEU A 563 29.07 -54.75 8.31
CA LEU A 563 27.79 -55.24 8.84
C LEU A 563 26.92 -54.08 9.35
N ASP A 564 27.52 -53.15 10.09
CA ASP A 564 26.88 -51.92 10.55
C ASP A 564 26.36 -51.09 9.38
N SER A 565 27.20 -50.83 8.36
CA SER A 565 26.77 -50.10 7.16
C SER A 565 25.60 -50.78 6.41
N LEU A 566 25.60 -52.12 6.34
CA LEU A 566 24.52 -52.86 5.70
C LEU A 566 23.22 -52.79 6.53
N ILE A 567 23.33 -52.92 7.86
CA ILE A 567 22.19 -52.78 8.78
C ILE A 567 21.65 -51.35 8.79
N SER A 568 22.50 -50.32 8.78
CA SER A 568 22.06 -48.92 8.67
C SER A 568 21.32 -48.66 7.35
N THR A 569 21.70 -49.33 6.27
CA THR A 569 20.97 -49.26 4.99
C THR A 569 19.59 -49.91 5.14
N LEU A 570 19.54 -51.11 5.73
CA LEU A 570 18.28 -51.79 6.01
C LEU A 570 17.34 -50.98 6.91
N LYS A 571 17.85 -50.33 7.98
CA LYS A 571 17.07 -49.44 8.84
C LYS A 571 16.39 -48.32 8.04
N LYS A 572 17.08 -47.76 7.04
CA LYS A 572 16.51 -46.73 6.15
C LYS A 572 15.40 -47.31 5.27
N ASP A 573 15.62 -48.48 4.68
CA ASP A 573 14.61 -49.14 3.84
C ASP A 573 13.35 -49.52 4.64
N ILE A 574 13.53 -50.00 5.87
CA ILE A 574 12.43 -50.25 6.82
C ILE A 574 11.62 -48.98 7.07
N LEU A 575 12.28 -47.85 7.34
CA LEU A 575 11.59 -46.58 7.55
C LEU A 575 10.78 -46.13 6.34
N VAL A 576 11.28 -46.36 5.11
CA VAL A 576 10.52 -46.06 3.90
C VAL A 576 9.25 -46.93 3.84
N LYS A 577 9.37 -48.24 4.06
CA LYS A 577 8.22 -49.16 4.04
C LYS A 577 7.19 -48.85 5.13
N ILE A 578 7.65 -48.53 6.34
CA ILE A 578 6.77 -48.14 7.43
C ILE A 578 6.09 -46.81 7.11
N LYS A 579 6.82 -45.83 6.56
CA LYS A 579 6.24 -44.57 6.12
C LYS A 579 5.12 -44.80 5.10
N ASP A 580 5.33 -45.67 4.11
CA ASP A 580 4.30 -46.02 3.12
C ASP A 580 3.08 -46.66 3.80
N THR A 581 3.30 -47.52 4.79
CA THR A 581 2.23 -48.15 5.58
C THR A 581 1.44 -47.11 6.38
N VAL A 582 2.12 -46.17 7.04
CA VAL A 582 1.50 -45.05 7.75
C VAL A 582 0.71 -44.16 6.80
N SER A 583 1.29 -43.85 5.63
CA SER A 583 0.60 -43.03 4.62
C SER A 583 -0.68 -43.69 4.15
N ASN A 584 -0.66 -44.99 3.84
CA ASN A 584 -1.85 -45.74 3.46
C ASN A 584 -2.89 -45.75 4.58
N TYR A 585 -2.45 -45.94 5.83
CA TYR A 585 -3.30 -45.90 7.00
C TYR A 585 -3.97 -44.54 7.20
N GLN A 586 -3.23 -43.44 7.04
CA GLN A 586 -3.76 -42.07 7.14
C GLN A 586 -4.83 -41.75 6.08
N HIS A 587 -4.79 -42.41 4.92
CA HIS A 587 -5.73 -42.19 3.82
C HIS A 587 -6.85 -43.25 3.75
N GLN A 588 -7.04 -44.05 4.80
CA GLN A 588 -8.17 -44.97 4.88
C GLN A 588 -9.50 -44.22 5.08
N LYS A 589 -10.62 -44.86 4.70
CA LYS A 589 -11.96 -44.29 4.89
C LYS A 589 -12.31 -44.02 6.37
N SER A 590 -11.70 -44.73 7.31
CA SER A 590 -11.89 -44.50 8.74
C SER A 590 -11.25 -43.20 9.21
N SER A 591 -10.13 -42.80 8.59
CA SER A 591 -9.32 -41.65 8.98
C SER A 591 -10.02 -40.33 8.72
N LEU A 592 -9.91 -39.42 9.69
CA LEU A 592 -10.46 -38.08 9.55
C LEU A 592 -9.37 -37.06 9.22
N LYS A 593 -9.58 -36.31 8.14
CA LYS A 593 -8.63 -35.29 7.67
C LYS A 593 -8.96 -33.91 8.23
N VAL A 594 -7.98 -33.22 8.81
CA VAL A 594 -8.09 -31.79 9.17
C VAL A 594 -7.01 -31.01 8.44
N ASP A 595 -7.42 -30.16 7.50
CA ASP A 595 -6.52 -29.26 6.78
C ASP A 595 -6.54 -27.87 7.42
N LEU A 596 -5.39 -27.42 7.90
CA LEU A 596 -5.21 -26.06 8.43
C LEU A 596 -4.87 -25.09 7.30
N SER A 597 -5.55 -23.95 7.25
CA SER A 597 -5.36 -22.91 6.23
C SER A 597 -4.60 -21.69 6.76
N ASN A 598 -4.02 -20.89 5.85
CA ASN A 598 -3.43 -19.56 6.12
C ASN A 598 -2.34 -19.51 7.19
N TYR A 599 -1.19 -20.17 6.96
CA TYR A 599 -0.05 -20.17 7.90
C TYR A 599 -0.41 -20.63 9.33
N SER A 600 -1.55 -21.30 9.49
CA SER A 600 -1.94 -21.93 10.74
C SER A 600 -1.16 -23.23 10.86
N TYR A 601 -0.11 -23.22 11.67
CA TYR A 601 0.66 -24.40 11.99
C TYR A 601 0.29 -24.86 13.39
N LYS A 602 0.09 -26.18 13.53
CA LYS A 602 0.04 -26.80 14.84
C LYS A 602 1.34 -27.55 15.07
N ASP A 603 2.03 -27.17 16.13
CA ASP A 603 3.13 -27.98 16.64
C ASP A 603 2.54 -29.20 17.37
N ILE A 604 2.37 -30.29 16.62
CA ILE A 604 2.02 -31.58 17.20
C ILE A 604 3.34 -32.27 17.45
N SER A 605 4.01 -31.91 18.56
CA SER A 605 5.24 -32.52 19.07
C SER A 605 5.95 -33.35 18.01
N THR A 606 6.37 -32.67 16.94
CA THR A 606 6.93 -33.38 15.80
C THR A 606 8.32 -33.80 16.20
N LEU A 607 8.80 -34.88 15.61
CA LEU A 607 10.16 -35.36 15.83
C LEU A 607 11.25 -34.28 15.67
N GLU A 608 10.93 -33.17 14.99
CA GLU A 608 11.83 -32.06 14.70
C GLU A 608 12.02 -31.08 15.87
N ASN A 609 11.19 -31.13 16.93
CA ASN A 609 11.41 -30.37 18.17
C ASN A 609 12.46 -30.98 19.10
N VAL A 610 12.92 -32.19 18.80
CA VAL A 610 14.07 -32.75 19.50
C VAL A 610 15.30 -32.06 18.93
N ASN A 611 16.00 -31.25 19.75
CA ASN A 611 17.21 -30.52 19.36
C ASN A 611 18.20 -31.45 18.64
N ASN A 612 18.18 -31.42 17.30
CA ASN A 612 18.95 -32.32 16.42
C ASN A 612 20.47 -32.13 16.53
N GLY A 613 20.94 -31.05 17.18
CA GLY A 613 22.35 -30.69 17.25
C GLY A 613 23.25 -31.71 17.95
N ASN A 614 22.70 -32.62 18.77
CA ASN A 614 23.48 -33.57 19.58
C ASN A 614 23.09 -35.05 19.39
N LEU A 615 22.18 -35.38 18.46
CA LEU A 615 21.70 -36.76 18.27
C LEU A 615 22.49 -37.50 17.19
N THR A 616 22.79 -38.77 17.44
CA THR A 616 23.40 -39.66 16.43
C THR A 616 22.38 -39.99 15.34
N GLN A 617 22.85 -40.30 14.13
CA GLN A 617 21.98 -40.69 13.02
C GLN A 617 21.02 -41.85 13.40
N ASP A 618 21.49 -42.85 14.13
CA ASP A 618 20.66 -43.98 14.57
C ASP A 618 19.57 -43.57 15.56
N SER A 619 19.86 -42.68 16.51
CA SER A 619 18.86 -42.17 17.45
C SER A 619 17.74 -41.39 16.74
N LEU A 620 18.06 -40.68 15.65
CA LEU A 620 17.06 -40.02 14.82
C LEU A 620 16.19 -41.03 14.06
N LEU A 621 16.77 -42.13 13.57
CA LEU A 621 16.03 -43.19 12.89
C LEU A 621 15.09 -43.92 13.88
N GLU A 622 15.55 -44.17 15.10
CA GLU A 622 14.75 -44.78 16.17
C GLU A 622 13.56 -43.89 16.56
N LEU A 623 13.77 -42.59 16.73
CA LEU A 623 12.69 -41.64 16.99
C LEU A 623 11.64 -41.67 15.86
N LYS A 624 12.07 -41.66 14.59
CA LYS A 624 11.17 -41.74 13.42
C LYS A 624 10.33 -43.01 13.45
N LEU A 625 10.99 -44.13 13.75
CA LEU A 625 10.34 -45.43 13.85
C LEU A 625 9.27 -45.43 14.95
N ASN A 626 9.62 -44.96 16.14
CA ASN A 626 8.70 -44.89 17.28
C ASN A 626 7.48 -44.05 16.95
N HIS A 627 7.69 -42.88 16.34
CA HIS A 627 6.59 -42.03 15.90
C HIS A 627 5.66 -42.74 14.93
N TYR A 628 6.19 -43.40 13.89
CA TYR A 628 5.36 -44.14 12.94
C TYR A 628 4.55 -45.28 13.58
N TYR A 629 5.13 -46.01 14.54
CA TYR A 629 4.37 -47.01 15.30
C TYR A 629 3.30 -46.39 16.18
N ASP A 630 3.57 -45.25 16.82
CA ASP A 630 2.57 -44.55 17.61
C ASP A 630 1.38 -44.11 16.74
N VAL A 631 1.62 -43.73 15.48
CA VAL A 631 0.55 -43.47 14.50
C VAL A 631 -0.26 -44.73 14.22
N LEU A 632 0.39 -45.85 13.85
CA LEU A 632 -0.29 -47.11 13.52
C LEU A 632 -1.06 -47.71 14.71
N LEU A 633 -0.62 -47.44 15.93
CA LEU A 633 -1.25 -47.93 17.17
C LEU A 633 -2.29 -46.97 17.75
N ALA A 634 -2.64 -45.88 17.04
CA ALA A 634 -3.56 -44.83 17.49
C ALA A 634 -3.17 -44.19 18.83
N LYS A 635 -1.85 -44.11 19.09
CA LYS A 635 -1.25 -43.49 20.29
C LYS A 635 -0.58 -42.16 20.00
N ALA A 636 -0.56 -41.73 18.73
CA ALA A 636 0.03 -40.48 18.32
C ALA A 636 -0.78 -39.29 18.83
N GLY A 637 -0.10 -38.31 19.44
CA GLY A 637 -0.53 -36.90 19.56
C GLY A 637 -1.90 -36.58 20.19
N ILE A 638 -2.04 -35.34 20.63
CA ILE A 638 -3.32 -34.72 20.97
C ILE A 638 -3.37 -33.37 20.27
N ILE A 639 -4.54 -32.99 19.76
CA ILE A 639 -4.76 -31.69 19.14
C ILE A 639 -5.82 -30.87 19.89
N ASN A 640 -5.71 -29.54 19.77
CA ASN A 640 -6.69 -28.57 20.25
C ASN A 640 -6.80 -27.41 19.24
N VAL A 641 -7.59 -27.54 18.19
CA VAL A 641 -7.72 -26.50 17.15
C VAL A 641 -9.03 -25.77 17.33
N VAL A 642 -8.96 -24.45 17.51
CA VAL A 642 -10.13 -23.58 17.43
C VAL A 642 -10.06 -22.79 16.14
N GLY A 643 -11.14 -22.74 15.37
CA GLY A 643 -11.13 -22.05 14.09
C GLY A 643 -12.45 -22.04 13.35
N LEU A 644 -12.43 -21.42 12.17
CA LEU A 644 -13.57 -21.31 11.26
C LEU A 644 -13.54 -22.44 10.22
N VAL A 645 -14.67 -23.11 9.98
CA VAL A 645 -14.81 -24.11 8.93
C VAL A 645 -14.89 -23.44 7.55
N LYS A 646 -13.86 -23.61 6.73
CA LYS A 646 -13.83 -23.11 5.33
C LYS A 646 -14.45 -24.08 4.34
N ASP A 647 -14.28 -25.38 4.60
CA ASP A 647 -14.76 -26.44 3.72
C ASP A 647 -14.93 -27.75 4.50
N ILE A 648 -15.72 -28.66 3.92
CA ILE A 648 -16.05 -29.95 4.51
C ILE A 648 -15.81 -31.03 3.46
N TYR A 649 -15.07 -32.07 3.83
CA TYR A 649 -14.87 -33.24 3.00
C TYR A 649 -15.89 -34.31 3.39
N TYR A 650 -16.51 -34.93 2.39
CA TYR A 650 -17.54 -35.95 2.58
C TYR A 650 -17.10 -37.30 2.00
N GLN A 651 -17.57 -38.36 2.63
CA GLN A 651 -17.52 -39.73 2.11
C GLN A 651 -18.65 -39.99 1.11
N ASP A 652 -18.59 -41.13 0.42
CA ASP A 652 -19.62 -41.58 -0.53
C ASP A 652 -21.00 -41.77 0.12
N ASP A 653 -21.06 -41.87 1.46
CA ASP A 653 -22.27 -42.04 2.27
C ASP A 653 -22.78 -40.72 2.91
N ASP A 654 -22.31 -39.58 2.41
CA ASP A 654 -22.59 -38.21 2.91
C ASP A 654 -22.13 -37.94 4.36
N THR A 655 -21.34 -38.83 4.97
CA THR A 655 -20.73 -38.57 6.29
C THR A 655 -19.48 -37.69 6.16
N ILE A 656 -19.18 -36.91 7.21
CA ILE A 656 -18.01 -36.03 7.19
C ILE A 656 -16.72 -36.85 7.30
N SER A 657 -15.87 -36.75 6.27
CA SER A 657 -14.56 -37.38 6.20
C SER A 657 -13.42 -36.46 6.65
N GLY A 658 -13.70 -35.16 6.75
CA GLY A 658 -12.73 -34.18 7.19
C GLY A 658 -13.19 -32.74 7.10
N LEU A 659 -12.37 -31.84 7.62
CA LEU A 659 -12.62 -30.40 7.66
C LEU A 659 -11.43 -29.61 7.14
N LYS A 660 -11.70 -28.50 6.47
CA LYS A 660 -10.72 -27.45 6.23
C LYS A 660 -10.99 -26.30 7.19
N VAL A 661 -10.03 -25.98 8.05
CA VAL A 661 -10.19 -25.04 9.17
C VAL A 661 -9.21 -23.86 9.05
N ASP A 662 -9.70 -22.65 9.26
CA ASP A 662 -8.85 -21.47 9.51
C ASP A 662 -8.65 -21.33 11.02
N ALA A 663 -7.47 -21.70 11.51
CA ALA A 663 -7.16 -21.65 12.94
C ALA A 663 -6.53 -20.32 13.36
N ASN A 664 -6.81 -19.23 12.64
CA ASN A 664 -6.43 -17.90 13.06
C ASN A 664 -7.00 -17.61 14.46
N TYR A 665 -6.16 -17.11 15.35
CA TYR A 665 -6.51 -16.78 16.74
C TYR A 665 -7.70 -15.78 16.83
N CYS A 666 -7.95 -14.97 15.79
CA CYS A 666 -9.11 -14.09 15.73
C CYS A 666 -10.44 -14.86 15.84
N TYR A 667 -10.45 -16.14 15.44
CA TYR A 667 -11.62 -17.02 15.53
C TYR A 667 -11.73 -17.77 16.86
N SER A 668 -10.72 -17.70 17.73
CA SER A 668 -10.77 -18.31 19.07
C SER A 668 -11.39 -17.42 20.15
N MET A 669 -11.84 -16.22 19.78
CA MET A 669 -12.53 -15.31 20.69
C MET A 669 -13.97 -15.77 20.97
N ASN A 670 -14.50 -15.39 22.13
CA ASN A 670 -15.93 -15.60 22.40
C ASN A 670 -16.77 -14.87 21.34
N LEU A 671 -17.94 -15.43 21.01
CA LEU A 671 -18.85 -14.83 20.02
C LEU A 671 -19.12 -13.34 20.27
N ASN A 672 -19.32 -12.95 21.54
CA ASN A 672 -19.55 -11.54 21.91
C ASN A 672 -18.37 -10.62 21.57
N ASP A 673 -17.14 -11.09 21.78
CA ASP A 673 -15.92 -10.32 21.51
C ASP A 673 -15.65 -10.24 20.00
N LEU A 674 -15.99 -11.32 19.28
CA LEU A 674 -15.86 -11.46 17.84
C LEU A 674 -16.78 -10.50 17.05
N PHE A 675 -17.84 -9.97 17.68
CA PHE A 675 -18.73 -8.95 17.10
C PHE A 675 -18.69 -7.61 17.83
N SER A 676 -17.73 -7.41 18.73
CA SER A 676 -17.46 -6.10 19.30
C SER A 676 -16.96 -5.12 18.24
N LEU A 677 -17.11 -3.81 18.47
CA LEU A 677 -16.53 -2.77 17.61
C LEU A 677 -14.99 -2.82 17.55
N THR A 678 -14.36 -3.54 18.48
CA THR A 678 -12.93 -3.83 18.51
C THR A 678 -12.56 -5.12 17.80
N SER A 679 -13.53 -5.87 17.26
CA SER A 679 -13.28 -7.14 16.59
C SER A 679 -12.38 -6.95 15.37
N PRO A 680 -11.25 -7.67 15.27
CA PRO A 680 -10.42 -7.68 14.07
C PRO A 680 -11.21 -8.11 12.82
N VAL A 681 -12.19 -9.01 12.97
CA VAL A 681 -13.05 -9.52 11.89
C VAL A 681 -13.91 -8.38 11.32
N LEU A 682 -14.61 -7.62 12.17
CA LEU A 682 -15.44 -6.50 11.69
C LEU A 682 -14.59 -5.35 11.14
N ILE A 683 -13.47 -5.02 11.80
CA ILE A 683 -12.56 -3.96 11.34
C ILE A 683 -12.00 -4.31 9.96
N SER A 684 -11.71 -5.59 9.68
CA SER A 684 -11.25 -6.04 8.36
C SER A 684 -12.25 -5.71 7.25
N LEU A 685 -13.54 -5.95 7.49
CA LEU A 685 -14.62 -5.68 6.53
C LEU A 685 -14.81 -4.18 6.31
N VAL A 686 -14.70 -3.38 7.37
CA VAL A 686 -14.77 -1.91 7.28
C VAL A 686 -13.60 -1.37 6.46
N ILE A 687 -12.36 -1.80 6.73
CA ILE A 687 -11.18 -1.33 6.01
C ILE A 687 -11.20 -1.78 4.55
N PHE A 688 -11.61 -3.02 4.27
CA PHE A 688 -11.80 -3.49 2.91
C PHE A 688 -12.86 -2.65 2.16
N SER A 689 -13.97 -2.33 2.82
CA SER A 689 -15.03 -1.48 2.25
C SER A 689 -14.52 -0.06 1.98
N VAL A 690 -13.84 0.56 2.93
CA VAL A 690 -13.26 1.91 2.79
C VAL A 690 -12.28 1.97 1.63
N THR A 691 -11.32 1.05 1.57
CA THR A 691 -10.31 1.02 0.48
C THR A 691 -10.95 0.77 -0.89
N SER A 692 -11.94 -0.13 -0.96
CA SER A 692 -12.66 -0.44 -2.19
C SER A 692 -13.50 0.75 -2.68
N LEU A 693 -14.21 1.42 -1.78
CA LEU A 693 -15.01 2.62 -2.10
C LEU A 693 -14.12 3.78 -2.55
N ILE A 694 -12.99 4.01 -1.87
CA ILE A 694 -12.01 5.04 -2.27
C ILE A 694 -11.54 4.78 -3.69
N SER A 695 -11.18 3.54 -4.01
CA SER A 695 -10.82 3.16 -5.37
C SER A 695 -11.96 3.45 -6.34
N PHE A 696 -13.15 2.90 -6.09
CA PHE A 696 -14.30 3.03 -6.99
C PHE A 696 -14.66 4.50 -7.30
N PHE A 697 -14.84 5.33 -6.28
CA PHE A 697 -15.20 6.74 -6.48
C PHE A 697 -14.08 7.54 -7.15
N ASN A 698 -12.82 7.32 -6.79
CA ASN A 698 -11.71 8.02 -7.44
C ASN A 698 -11.51 7.57 -8.89
N GLY A 699 -11.80 6.30 -9.21
CA GLY A 699 -11.83 5.79 -10.58
C GLY A 699 -12.90 6.49 -11.42
N ILE A 700 -14.13 6.62 -10.91
CA ILE A 700 -15.21 7.34 -11.60
C ILE A 700 -14.85 8.81 -11.82
N ILE A 701 -14.37 9.50 -10.78
CA ILE A 701 -13.97 10.91 -10.87
C ILE A 701 -12.83 11.09 -11.87
N MET A 702 -11.84 10.18 -11.85
CA MET A 702 -10.73 10.20 -12.80
C MET A 702 -11.22 10.06 -14.24
N CYS A 703 -12.07 9.08 -14.53
CA CYS A 703 -12.66 8.88 -15.86
C CYS A 703 -13.43 10.12 -16.33
N TYR A 704 -14.28 10.68 -15.46
CA TYR A 704 -15.01 11.91 -15.75
C TYR A 704 -14.06 13.08 -16.11
N LYS A 705 -13.02 13.29 -15.31
CA LYS A 705 -12.02 14.36 -15.55
C LYS A 705 -11.25 14.15 -16.85
N LEU A 706 -10.86 12.91 -17.18
CA LEU A 706 -10.19 12.58 -18.44
C LEU A 706 -11.08 12.87 -19.65
N ILE A 707 -12.36 12.47 -19.59
CA ILE A 707 -13.34 12.74 -20.66
C ILE A 707 -13.54 14.24 -20.82
N ALA A 708 -13.71 14.98 -19.72
CA ALA A 708 -13.86 16.44 -19.74
C ALA A 708 -12.64 17.14 -20.37
N ASN A 709 -11.42 16.74 -20.00
CA ASN A 709 -10.20 17.31 -20.56
C ASN A 709 -10.04 17.00 -22.06
N ARG A 710 -10.40 15.78 -22.48
CA ARG A 710 -10.37 15.40 -23.90
C ARG A 710 -11.36 16.23 -24.72
N ARG A 711 -12.58 16.42 -24.22
CA ARG A 711 -13.58 17.30 -24.85
C ARG A 711 -13.09 18.74 -24.93
N ARG A 712 -12.60 19.30 -23.81
CA ARG A 712 -11.98 20.64 -23.76
C ARG A 712 -10.90 20.80 -24.83
N GLN A 713 -9.98 19.84 -24.94
CA GLN A 713 -8.90 19.92 -25.92
C GLN A 713 -9.41 19.88 -27.37
N ILE A 714 -10.44 19.08 -27.67
CA ILE A 714 -11.06 19.03 -29.02
C ILE A 714 -11.68 20.39 -29.37
N GLU A 715 -12.42 21.00 -28.44
CA GLU A 715 -13.05 22.31 -28.64
C GLU A 715 -12.00 23.43 -28.84
N ILE A 716 -10.91 23.42 -28.06
CA ILE A 716 -9.78 24.35 -28.23
C ILE A 716 -9.15 24.22 -29.63
N ILE A 717 -8.89 22.99 -30.08
CA ILE A 717 -8.32 22.75 -31.41
C ILE A 717 -9.28 23.24 -32.50
N LYS A 718 -10.58 23.00 -32.36
CA LYS A 718 -11.61 23.46 -33.30
C LYS A 718 -11.67 24.99 -33.35
N PHE A 719 -11.61 25.64 -32.18
CA PHE A 719 -11.60 27.09 -32.06
C PHE A 719 -10.42 27.73 -32.80
N TYR A 720 -9.20 27.22 -32.64
CA TYR A 720 -8.05 27.77 -33.35
C TYR A 720 -8.05 27.47 -34.85
N LYS A 721 -8.54 26.29 -35.28
CA LYS A 721 -8.70 26.00 -36.71
C LYS A 721 -9.60 27.02 -37.41
N ASN A 722 -10.69 27.44 -36.76
CA ASN A 722 -11.63 28.40 -37.31
C ASN A 722 -11.09 29.83 -37.38
N ARG A 723 -9.95 30.15 -36.74
CA ARG A 723 -9.29 31.47 -36.80
C ARG A 723 -8.22 31.58 -37.88
N ILE A 724 -7.84 30.45 -38.50
CA ILE A 724 -6.77 30.36 -39.51
C ILE A 724 -7.34 30.32 -40.93
N ILE A 725 -8.62 29.98 -41.04
CA ILE A 725 -9.45 30.12 -42.25
C ILE A 725 -10.03 31.54 -42.20
#